data_AF-A0A1H8N2Q0-F1
#
_entry.id   AF-A0A1H8N2Q0-F1
#
_cell.length_a   1.000
_cell.length_b   1.000
_cell.length_c   1.000
_cell.angle_alpha   90.00
_cell.angle_beta   90.00
_cell.angle_gamma   90.00
#
_symmetry.space_group_name_H-M   'P 1'
#
loop_
_entity.id
_entity.type
_entity.pdbx_description
1 polymer ?
#
loop_
_entity_poly.entity_id
_entity_poly.type
_entity_poly.pdbx_seq_one_letter_code
_entity_poly.pdbx_strand_id
1 'polypeptide(L)'
;MQQQIQHSRPSLGRARLVAMVFAGVLFAGITGHSGSALAACTVSGAATFGPNTVTCDTTVTLPTLNIDAVTTPSTDYHQQFTTGGTVTGTVNAGQVVSGEGLWVATSESGADLSFTNNGSATGASDGLHLTASGGNVFYSGNGSASGSATGTAGLFVETSGSGTIAVGTSGTPVTASFSGASGLLTQSGSGAVNVFLNGGSLTAMDTVGAGLSMLGSGNLSAALTGTTTVTNASGAPNATVGIKAASFGGAIDISSNANIGGAGAAFGVGIQGAGTGAGTISLSQTGGAIFAETGGVFASSTGAGSVSINTSAGSSITLSRGSGVWAYAGGAGAASITTAGTISGALVGVDANINNVANTSDVTVAVNGNVTATSIGIRAWTTGTGNLDISVGAGTTVQGTTGFGAQLQGHAVITVTNNGAIVGLTGLATTGGSTTITNTGSIAGTGGTAVNLGGANNLFIMSGAAAALTGRAVGSGTDTFRFAGTGSNSFDASQIGAGWALVDKAGASIWTLTGTSTFAGPVTVNGGTLAVNGDLSAAGSLTVNAGGTLGGNGTLGAVVVNGGTLAPGNSIGTLTTASLTMTAASTYLVQVSGATSDKTLVTGIANIGGKVVVDPLTRLSATTTYTIMTAGTVSGTFSGAEFLTATSFARNARLAYVGNDVLLTLDPGSLSSSLPGNANINQRNVAAGIDNGLLGGGALPAGFNALFALSGTPLLNALTQASGETATGTQQTTFNAMNMFMGLLTDPFVAGRDDPRSSSVATTGYAADDSDALAFADRKRTGAERDAYAAISRKAPQAQGFEARWSVWTAGFGGSQTTDGNGALGSNTVTSRIAGAVAGADYWFSPSTVAGFALAGGGTNFSVANGGTGRSDLFQAGAFVRHNVGPAYVTGALAYGWQDITTDRNVTIAGTDHLQARFSANAYSGRLEGGYRFVAPWIVGVGVTPYAAAQFTTFDLPAYTEQVITGNNTFALGYASKNVTDTRSELGLRTDKSFAVTDGIATLRGRLAWAHDFNPDRAIGATFQALPGSSFVVNGAAQAADAALVTASVEKTWWNGWSASGTFEGEFSNVTRSYAGKGVVKYQW
;
A
#
# COMPACT_ATOMS: atom_id res chain seq x y z
N MET A 1 35.19 87.87 0.94
CA MET A 1 33.72 87.86 1.10
C MET A 1 33.45 87.17 2.44
N GLN A 2 33.28 87.88 3.57
CA GLN A 2 32.11 88.70 3.96
C GLN A 2 30.79 87.93 3.71
N GLN A 3 29.82 87.82 4.62
CA GLN A 3 29.54 88.39 5.94
C GLN A 3 28.33 87.61 6.49
N GLN A 4 28.29 87.26 7.78
CA GLN A 4 27.36 87.78 8.83
C GLN A 4 25.87 87.46 8.63
N ILE A 5 25.04 87.21 9.65
CA ILE A 5 24.68 87.98 10.87
C ILE A 5 23.85 87.00 11.77
N GLN A 6 23.67 87.07 13.09
CA GLN A 6 24.32 87.60 14.30
C GLN A 6 23.28 87.47 15.47
N HIS A 7 23.75 87.41 16.74
CA HIS A 7 23.04 87.74 18.01
C HIS A 7 21.85 86.87 18.50
N SER A 8 21.46 86.76 19.78
CA SER A 8 22.03 86.98 21.13
C SER A 8 20.96 86.65 22.20
N ARG A 9 21.28 85.79 23.19
CA ARG A 9 20.77 85.64 24.60
C ARG A 9 19.25 85.95 24.94
N PRO A 10 18.79 85.97 26.23
CA PRO A 10 17.79 85.01 26.74
C PRO A 10 16.53 85.70 27.35
N SER A 11 15.45 84.96 27.68
CA SER A 11 14.61 85.22 28.87
C SER A 11 13.26 84.49 28.86
N LEU A 12 12.95 83.90 30.02
CA LEU A 12 11.66 83.90 30.74
C LEU A 12 10.35 83.56 30.01
N GLY A 13 9.64 82.57 30.58
CA GLY A 13 8.38 82.89 31.24
C GLY A 13 7.17 82.00 30.95
N ARG A 14 6.89 81.11 31.90
CA ARG A 14 5.57 80.80 32.52
C ARG A 14 4.42 80.31 31.61
N ALA A 15 3.48 79.47 32.02
CA ALA A 15 3.23 78.61 33.18
C ALA A 15 1.81 78.03 32.97
N ARG A 16 1.47 77.01 33.78
CA ARG A 16 0.14 76.58 34.29
C ARG A 16 -0.55 75.42 33.58
N LEU A 17 -1.23 74.49 34.26
CA LEU A 17 -1.38 74.09 35.68
C LEU A 17 -2.42 72.93 35.70
N VAL A 18 -2.30 71.91 36.55
CA VAL A 18 -3.26 71.45 37.62
C VAL A 18 -3.23 69.90 37.60
N ALA A 19 -3.15 69.07 38.65
CA ALA A 19 -3.33 69.10 40.13
C ALA A 19 -2.38 68.05 40.79
N MET A 20 -1.70 68.25 41.94
CA MET A 20 -2.13 68.31 43.38
C MET A 20 -2.58 66.92 43.92
N VAL A 21 -2.04 66.33 45.03
CA VAL A 21 -1.82 66.85 46.41
C VAL A 21 -0.85 65.96 47.25
N PHE A 22 0.10 66.62 47.96
CA PHE A 22 0.71 66.49 49.33
C PHE A 22 0.86 65.12 50.07
N ALA A 23 1.83 64.84 50.98
CA ALA A 23 2.65 65.68 51.88
C ALA A 23 3.90 64.93 52.43
N GLY A 24 4.93 65.67 52.91
CA GLY A 24 5.85 65.19 53.97
C GLY A 24 7.35 65.56 53.91
N VAL A 25 7.72 66.84 54.17
CA VAL A 25 8.71 67.36 55.19
C VAL A 25 9.98 66.49 55.50
N LEU A 26 11.26 66.92 55.59
CA LEU A 26 11.99 68.21 55.62
C LEU A 26 13.52 67.98 55.37
N PHE A 27 14.22 69.10 55.16
CA PHE A 27 15.65 69.42 55.07
C PHE A 27 16.65 68.86 56.13
N ALA A 28 17.88 68.68 55.62
CA ALA A 28 19.22 69.04 56.14
C ALA A 28 19.71 68.63 57.54
N GLY A 29 20.90 68.01 57.55
CA GLY A 29 21.79 67.93 58.70
C GLY A 29 23.18 67.42 58.29
N ILE A 30 24.13 68.34 58.09
CA ILE A 30 25.56 68.05 58.30
C ILE A 30 25.79 68.23 59.79
N THR A 31 26.01 67.14 60.52
CA THR A 31 26.77 67.10 61.77
C THR A 31 27.28 65.68 62.00
N GLY A 32 28.58 65.55 62.29
CA GLY A 32 29.22 64.29 62.59
C GLY A 32 28.53 63.56 63.75
N HIS A 33 28.46 62.24 63.63
CA HIS A 33 28.19 61.34 64.73
C HIS A 33 29.26 60.24 64.71
N SER A 34 30.09 60.30 65.76
CA SER A 34 30.66 59.18 66.51
C SER A 34 30.77 57.84 65.79
N GLY A 35 32.02 57.41 65.57
CA GLY A 35 32.35 56.07 65.12
C GLY A 35 31.69 54.99 65.97
N SER A 36 30.76 54.29 65.37
CA SER A 36 30.58 52.86 65.64
C SER A 36 31.88 52.20 65.17
N ALA A 37 32.56 51.47 66.05
CA ALA A 37 33.69 50.65 65.66
C ALA A 37 33.27 49.76 64.48
N LEU A 38 33.74 50.07 63.27
CA LEU A 38 33.59 49.17 62.13
C LEU A 38 34.31 47.89 62.53
N ALA A 39 33.58 46.77 62.54
CA ALA A 39 34.15 45.47 62.86
C ALA A 39 35.25 45.16 61.84
N ALA A 40 36.35 44.60 62.30
CA ALA A 40 37.46 44.18 61.45
C ALA A 40 37.44 42.66 61.30
N CYS A 41 38.15 42.12 60.30
CA CYS A 41 38.22 40.67 60.11
C CYS A 41 38.90 40.03 61.34
N THR A 42 38.21 39.09 61.98
CA THR A 42 38.74 38.35 63.11
C THR A 42 39.63 37.21 62.60
N VAL A 43 40.87 37.20 63.06
CA VAL A 43 41.83 36.13 62.78
C VAL A 43 42.03 35.33 64.06
N SER A 44 41.88 34.01 63.97
CA SER A 44 42.11 33.10 65.10
C SER A 44 42.93 31.89 64.67
N GLY A 45 43.93 31.52 65.47
CA GLY A 45 44.83 30.40 65.24
C GLY A 45 45.72 30.17 66.46
N ALA A 46 46.20 28.95 66.68
CA ALA A 46 47.20 28.69 67.71
C ALA A 46 48.58 28.92 67.08
N ALA A 47 49.36 29.87 67.61
CA ALA A 47 50.67 30.34 67.12
C ALA A 47 51.71 29.26 66.73
N THR A 48 51.44 27.98 67.02
CA THR A 48 52.31 26.85 66.70
C THR A 48 51.59 25.54 66.29
N PHE A 49 50.27 25.33 66.45
CA PHE A 49 49.65 23.98 66.26
C PHE A 49 48.15 23.88 65.90
N GLY A 50 47.47 24.90 65.36
CA GLY A 50 46.03 24.80 65.07
C GLY A 50 45.60 25.46 63.76
N PRO A 51 44.50 24.99 63.13
CA PRO A 51 44.02 25.53 61.87
C PRO A 51 43.71 27.02 62.00
N ASN A 52 44.22 27.81 61.06
CA ASN A 52 44.02 29.25 61.02
C ASN A 52 42.61 29.56 60.48
N THR A 53 41.90 30.51 61.08
CA THR A 53 40.54 30.89 60.70
C THR A 53 40.43 32.40 60.53
N VAL A 54 39.91 32.86 59.38
CA VAL A 54 39.61 34.26 59.06
C VAL A 54 38.11 34.46 58.95
N THR A 55 37.49 35.23 59.84
CA THR A 55 36.04 35.55 59.75
C THR A 55 35.84 37.05 59.62
N CYS A 56 35.25 37.49 58.51
CA CYS A 56 35.02 38.90 58.23
C CYS A 56 33.56 39.31 58.41
N ASP A 57 33.36 40.36 59.20
CA ASP A 57 32.13 41.16 59.25
C ASP A 57 32.26 42.38 58.31
N THR A 58 31.30 43.31 58.35
CA THR A 58 31.32 44.52 57.53
C THR A 58 32.56 45.36 57.86
N THR A 59 33.52 45.38 56.94
CA THR A 59 34.89 45.89 57.13
C THR A 59 35.29 46.78 55.95
N VAL A 60 36.03 47.85 56.22
CA VAL A 60 36.77 48.62 55.19
C VAL A 60 38.26 48.26 55.32
N THR A 61 38.83 47.59 54.34
CA THR A 61 40.23 47.16 54.36
C THR A 61 41.18 48.23 53.85
N LEU A 62 42.38 48.24 54.42
CA LEU A 62 43.49 49.14 54.10
C LEU A 62 44.60 48.38 53.36
N PRO A 63 45.45 49.07 52.56
CA PRO A 63 46.54 48.47 51.78
C PRO A 63 47.74 48.08 52.65
N THR A 64 47.48 47.33 53.71
CA THR A 64 48.43 46.88 54.72
C THR A 64 48.39 45.36 54.85
N LEU A 65 49.44 44.79 55.45
CA LEU A 65 49.70 43.34 55.52
C LEU A 65 49.68 42.87 56.98
N ASN A 66 48.91 41.82 57.23
CA ASN A 66 48.86 41.10 58.48
C ASN A 66 49.54 39.73 58.35
N ILE A 67 50.65 39.50 59.07
CA ILE A 67 51.41 38.24 59.03
C ILE A 67 51.23 37.49 60.36
N ASP A 68 50.74 36.25 60.29
CA ASP A 68 50.63 35.31 61.42
C ASP A 68 49.93 35.89 62.68
N ALA A 69 48.92 36.75 62.50
CA ALA A 69 48.22 37.34 63.64
C ALA A 69 47.44 36.30 64.45
N VAL A 70 47.60 36.36 65.78
CA VAL A 70 47.15 35.28 66.66
C VAL A 70 45.76 35.53 67.27
N THR A 71 45.25 36.76 67.41
CA THR A 71 43.89 37.00 68.02
C THR A 71 43.31 38.43 67.86
N THR A 72 43.77 39.25 66.90
CA THR A 72 43.33 40.66 66.81
C THR A 72 42.45 40.91 65.60
N PRO A 73 41.34 41.68 65.72
CA PRO A 73 40.60 42.19 64.57
C PRO A 73 41.55 42.99 63.68
N SER A 74 41.64 42.65 62.39
CA SER A 74 42.51 43.28 61.42
C SER A 74 41.70 43.90 60.29
N THR A 75 42.03 45.15 59.93
CA THR A 75 41.53 45.84 58.74
C THR A 75 42.52 45.72 57.57
N ASP A 76 43.55 44.88 57.68
CA ASP A 76 44.51 44.66 56.62
C ASP A 76 43.83 43.87 55.49
N TYR A 77 44.00 44.33 54.24
CA TYR A 77 43.45 43.58 53.12
C TYR A 77 44.17 42.24 52.94
N HIS A 78 45.48 42.16 53.25
CA HIS A 78 46.26 40.93 53.08
C HIS A 78 46.49 40.23 54.43
N GLN A 79 45.88 39.06 54.58
CA GLN A 79 45.99 38.14 55.70
C GLN A 79 46.89 36.97 55.30
N GLN A 80 48.16 37.00 55.72
CA GLN A 80 49.17 36.01 55.35
C GLN A 80 49.51 35.08 56.52
N PHE A 81 49.45 33.78 56.27
CA PHE A 81 49.84 32.72 57.19
C PHE A 81 51.11 32.03 56.69
N THR A 82 52.13 31.94 57.53
CA THR A 82 53.39 31.25 57.24
C THR A 82 53.52 29.93 58.01
N THR A 83 52.71 29.75 59.05
CA THR A 83 52.64 28.54 59.89
C THR A 83 51.20 28.28 60.38
N GLY A 84 50.90 27.07 60.85
CA GLY A 84 49.61 26.69 61.46
C GLY A 84 48.75 25.73 60.63
N GLY A 85 49.24 25.24 59.49
CA GLY A 85 48.58 24.28 58.64
C GLY A 85 47.41 24.89 57.87
N THR A 86 46.30 24.14 57.76
CA THR A 86 45.12 24.53 56.96
C THR A 86 44.55 25.87 57.39
N VAL A 87 44.25 26.72 56.41
CA VAL A 87 43.56 28.00 56.57
C VAL A 87 42.09 27.84 56.19
N THR A 88 41.19 28.33 57.02
CA THR A 88 39.76 28.44 56.72
C THR A 88 39.34 29.90 56.76
N GLY A 89 38.42 30.32 55.89
CA GLY A 89 37.94 31.70 55.89
C GLY A 89 36.46 31.83 55.54
N THR A 90 35.80 32.85 56.08
CA THR A 90 34.38 33.12 55.80
C THR A 90 34.08 34.62 55.76
N VAL A 91 33.32 35.05 54.75
CA VAL A 91 32.55 36.31 54.79
C VAL A 91 31.09 35.94 54.99
N ASN A 92 30.51 36.37 56.10
CA ASN A 92 29.15 36.00 56.46
C ASN A 92 28.09 36.67 55.55
N ALA A 93 26.91 36.04 55.46
CA ALA A 93 25.81 36.57 54.68
C ALA A 93 25.42 37.99 55.15
N GLY A 94 25.24 38.91 54.21
CA GLY A 94 24.89 40.31 54.47
C GLY A 94 26.05 41.20 54.93
N GLN A 95 27.26 40.67 55.10
CA GLN A 95 28.45 41.45 55.43
C GLN A 95 29.10 42.02 54.16
N VAL A 96 29.72 43.21 54.28
CA VAL A 96 30.40 43.88 53.17
C VAL A 96 31.86 44.14 53.53
N VAL A 97 32.79 43.55 52.78
CA VAL A 97 34.20 43.91 52.76
C VAL A 97 34.43 44.89 51.62
N SER A 98 34.92 46.08 51.93
CA SER A 98 35.16 47.17 50.97
C SER A 98 36.55 47.79 51.16
N GLY A 99 36.98 48.74 50.33
CA GLY A 99 38.33 49.32 50.43
C GLY A 99 39.26 48.70 49.41
N GLU A 100 40.34 48.06 49.86
CA GLU A 100 41.28 47.37 48.96
C GLU A 100 40.79 45.99 48.51
N GLY A 101 39.84 45.37 49.22
CA GLY A 101 39.40 43.99 48.97
C GLY A 101 39.82 43.06 50.10
N LEU A 102 39.84 41.75 49.87
CA LEU A 102 40.34 40.77 50.85
C LEU A 102 41.28 39.77 50.17
N TRP A 103 42.48 39.63 50.70
CA TRP A 103 43.47 38.64 50.29
C TRP A 103 43.79 37.73 51.47
N VAL A 104 43.49 36.44 51.35
CA VAL A 104 43.88 35.41 52.32
C VAL A 104 44.90 34.48 51.68
N ALA A 105 46.07 34.39 52.29
CA ALA A 105 47.20 33.64 51.75
C ALA A 105 47.81 32.69 52.78
N THR A 106 48.16 31.48 52.35
CA THR A 106 49.10 30.61 53.07
C THR A 106 50.36 30.39 52.25
N SER A 107 51.49 30.68 52.89
CA SER A 107 52.84 30.43 52.37
C SER A 107 53.47 29.16 52.97
N GLU A 108 52.76 28.47 53.86
CA GLU A 108 53.16 27.16 54.36
C GLU A 108 53.01 26.10 53.27
N SER A 109 54.12 25.46 52.89
CA SER A 109 54.15 24.47 51.82
C SER A 109 53.22 23.29 52.12
N GLY A 110 52.25 23.05 51.23
CA GLY A 110 51.28 21.96 51.33
C GLY A 110 50.06 22.27 52.19
N ALA A 111 49.96 23.47 52.78
CA ALA A 111 48.79 23.86 53.57
C ALA A 111 47.58 24.19 52.68
N ASP A 112 46.45 23.56 52.99
CA ASP A 112 45.18 23.81 52.29
C ASP A 112 44.55 25.14 52.73
N LEU A 113 43.79 25.77 51.84
CA LEU A 113 42.98 26.96 52.10
C LEU A 113 41.53 26.70 51.68
N SER A 114 40.58 26.84 52.61
CA SER A 114 39.14 26.71 52.32
C SER A 114 38.39 27.99 52.68
N PHE A 115 37.75 28.64 51.71
CA PHE A 115 37.08 29.92 51.90
C PHE A 115 35.60 29.86 51.50
N THR A 116 34.72 30.43 52.33
CA THR A 116 33.28 30.54 52.07
C THR A 116 32.85 32.02 52.01
N ASN A 117 32.51 32.54 50.84
CA ASN A 117 31.99 33.91 50.73
C ASN A 117 30.47 33.90 50.53
N ASN A 118 29.71 34.37 51.52
CA ASN A 118 28.27 34.58 51.44
C ASN A 118 27.88 36.07 51.48
N GLY A 119 28.85 36.98 51.62
CA GLY A 119 28.65 38.43 51.68
C GLY A 119 29.05 39.12 50.38
N SER A 120 29.53 40.36 50.45
CA SER A 120 30.09 41.09 49.32
C SER A 120 31.54 41.50 49.61
N ALA A 121 32.45 41.23 48.68
CA ALA A 121 33.83 41.73 48.71
C ALA A 121 34.06 42.66 47.53
N THR A 122 34.40 43.93 47.75
CA THR A 122 34.65 44.91 46.69
C THR A 122 35.95 45.65 46.95
N GLY A 123 36.91 45.53 46.04
CA GLY A 123 38.27 46.04 46.22
C GLY A 123 38.70 47.04 45.15
N ALA A 124 39.53 48.01 45.56
CA ALA A 124 40.42 48.74 44.66
C ALA A 124 41.48 47.80 44.04
N SER A 125 41.85 46.73 44.75
CA SER A 125 42.62 45.60 44.20
C SER A 125 41.68 44.49 43.66
N ASP A 126 41.99 43.21 43.91
CA ASP A 126 41.06 42.12 43.67
C ASP A 126 39.88 42.21 44.66
N GLY A 127 38.69 41.76 44.26
CA GLY A 127 37.56 41.68 45.20
C GLY A 127 37.85 40.71 46.34
N LEU A 128 38.23 39.47 45.97
CA LEU A 128 38.68 38.42 46.87
C LEU A 128 39.84 37.66 46.23
N HIS A 129 40.98 37.55 46.92
CA HIS A 129 42.17 36.81 46.49
C HIS A 129 42.49 35.70 47.49
N LEU A 130 42.62 34.47 47.01
CA LEU A 130 42.95 33.30 47.81
C LEU A 130 44.23 32.65 47.26
N THR A 131 45.26 32.49 48.10
CA THR A 131 46.56 31.94 47.66
C THR A 131 47.04 30.83 48.58
N ALA A 132 47.53 29.72 48.00
CA ALA A 132 48.25 28.68 48.73
C ALA A 132 49.60 28.32 48.08
N SER A 133 50.55 27.85 48.89
CA SER A 133 51.80 27.28 48.39
C SER A 133 51.77 25.76 48.43
N GLY A 134 51.60 25.09 47.29
CA GLY A 134 51.60 23.62 47.19
C GLY A 134 50.32 22.92 47.67
N GLY A 135 49.51 23.56 48.51
CA GLY A 135 48.26 23.03 49.04
C GLY A 135 47.03 23.36 48.18
N ASN A 136 45.91 22.70 48.51
CA ASN A 136 44.65 22.86 47.78
C ASN A 136 43.93 24.15 48.17
N VAL A 137 43.21 24.77 47.23
CA VAL A 137 42.37 25.94 47.49
C VAL A 137 40.92 25.64 47.12
N PHE A 138 40.04 25.68 48.11
CA PHE A 138 38.60 25.46 47.98
C PHE A 138 37.85 26.78 48.17
N TYR A 139 37.07 27.19 47.18
CA TYR A 139 36.13 28.30 47.29
C TYR A 139 34.69 27.77 47.26
N SER A 140 33.86 28.29 48.17
CA SER A 140 32.42 28.07 48.18
C SER A 140 31.65 29.33 48.58
N GLY A 141 30.32 29.30 48.45
CA GLY A 141 29.44 30.42 48.77
C GLY A 141 29.05 31.26 47.55
N ASN A 142 27.92 31.96 47.70
CA ASN A 142 27.24 32.69 46.61
C ASN A 142 27.32 34.22 46.77
N GLY A 143 28.27 34.69 47.57
CA GLY A 143 28.56 36.11 47.75
C GLY A 143 29.16 36.76 46.51
N SER A 144 29.09 38.09 46.42
CA SER A 144 29.71 38.85 45.33
C SER A 144 31.18 39.14 45.59
N ALA A 145 31.97 39.24 44.52
CA ALA A 145 33.38 39.62 44.58
C ALA A 145 33.71 40.55 43.38
N SER A 146 34.12 41.79 43.64
CA SER A 146 34.35 42.79 42.59
C SER A 146 35.69 43.50 42.75
N GLY A 147 36.56 43.43 41.74
CA GLY A 147 37.73 44.30 41.59
C GLY A 147 37.39 45.52 40.74
N SER A 148 37.94 46.69 41.09
CA SER A 148 37.62 47.97 40.43
C SER A 148 38.78 48.63 39.68
N ALA A 149 40.01 48.13 39.84
CA ALA A 149 41.17 48.61 39.08
C ALA A 149 41.45 47.78 37.82
N THR A 150 42.21 48.35 36.90
CA THR A 150 42.72 47.65 35.72
C THR A 150 43.59 46.47 36.13
N GLY A 151 43.42 45.31 35.50
CA GLY A 151 44.17 44.10 35.81
C GLY A 151 43.73 43.32 37.07
N THR A 152 42.74 43.77 37.86
CA THR A 152 42.31 43.07 39.08
C THR A 152 41.09 42.19 38.83
N ALA A 153 41.01 41.03 39.48
CA ALA A 153 39.90 40.09 39.32
C ALA A 153 38.78 40.32 40.34
N GLY A 154 37.58 39.84 40.04
CA GLY A 154 36.51 39.74 41.03
C GLY A 154 36.89 38.74 42.11
N LEU A 155 37.10 37.49 41.70
CA LEU A 155 37.69 36.43 42.52
C LEU A 155 38.98 35.92 41.86
N PHE A 156 40.09 35.96 42.58
CA PHE A 156 41.36 35.36 42.19
C PHE A 156 41.71 34.19 43.12
N VAL A 157 41.89 33.00 42.55
CA VAL A 157 42.33 31.81 43.29
C VAL A 157 43.65 31.29 42.70
N GLU A 158 44.68 31.20 43.52
CA GLU A 158 46.02 30.81 43.09
C GLU A 158 46.61 29.71 43.98
N THR A 159 47.30 28.74 43.36
CA THR A 159 48.17 27.81 44.08
C THR A 159 49.46 27.52 43.30
N SER A 160 50.60 27.61 43.99
CA SER A 160 51.88 27.18 43.42
C SER A 160 52.08 25.67 43.58
N GLY A 161 52.86 25.02 42.72
CA GLY A 161 53.13 23.58 42.83
C GLY A 161 51.93 22.68 42.48
N SER A 162 51.76 21.56 43.19
CA SER A 162 50.81 20.49 42.84
C SER A 162 49.41 20.61 43.43
N GLY A 163 49.12 21.67 44.20
CA GLY A 163 47.84 21.89 44.85
C GLY A 163 46.68 22.03 43.86
N THR A 164 45.48 21.56 44.23
CA THR A 164 44.29 21.68 43.38
C THR A 164 43.47 22.93 43.71
N ILE A 165 42.85 23.54 42.71
CA ILE A 165 41.88 24.62 42.89
C ILE A 165 40.48 24.05 42.63
N ALA A 166 39.54 24.33 43.52
CA ALA A 166 38.13 23.98 43.35
C ALA A 166 37.24 25.19 43.70
N VAL A 167 36.53 25.72 42.71
CA VAL A 167 35.49 26.74 42.88
C VAL A 167 34.15 26.05 42.77
N GLY A 168 33.53 25.75 43.92
CA GLY A 168 32.35 24.89 44.00
C GLY A 168 32.67 23.41 43.70
N THR A 169 31.62 22.59 43.76
CA THR A 169 31.66 21.17 43.34
C THR A 169 30.49 20.86 42.42
N SER A 170 30.49 19.70 41.76
CA SER A 170 29.34 19.27 40.95
C SER A 170 28.04 19.15 41.75
N GLY A 171 28.12 18.73 43.03
CA GLY A 171 26.97 18.64 43.93
C GLY A 171 26.57 19.96 44.57
N THR A 172 27.52 20.89 44.72
CA THR A 172 27.31 22.22 45.31
C THR A 172 27.98 23.31 44.45
N PRO A 173 27.42 23.62 43.27
CA PRO A 173 27.98 24.63 42.38
C PRO A 173 27.77 26.04 42.94
N VAL A 174 28.64 26.96 42.55
CA VAL A 174 28.58 28.37 42.95
C VAL A 174 27.66 29.17 42.03
N THR A 175 26.78 29.99 42.58
CA THR A 175 26.08 31.04 41.84
C THR A 175 26.95 32.30 41.86
N ALA A 176 27.76 32.48 40.81
CA ALA A 176 28.76 33.54 40.78
C ALA A 176 28.13 34.94 40.71
N SER A 177 28.78 35.93 41.31
CA SER A 177 28.50 37.35 41.09
C SER A 177 29.82 38.10 41.14
N PHE A 178 30.63 37.88 40.10
CA PHE A 178 32.02 38.32 40.08
C PHE A 178 32.30 39.31 38.96
N SER A 179 33.04 40.37 39.27
CA SER A 179 33.38 41.43 38.30
C SER A 179 34.79 41.95 38.47
N GLY A 180 35.49 42.19 37.38
CA GLY A 180 36.84 42.74 37.38
C GLY A 180 37.44 42.67 35.98
N ALA A 181 38.75 42.89 35.85
CA ALA A 181 39.50 42.57 34.62
C ALA A 181 39.26 41.12 34.20
N SER A 182 39.26 40.18 35.16
CA SER A 182 38.53 38.93 34.99
C SER A 182 37.46 38.78 36.06
N GLY A 183 36.29 38.23 35.70
CA GLY A 183 35.26 37.92 36.70
C GLY A 183 35.81 36.90 37.71
N LEU A 184 36.28 35.77 37.20
CA LEU A 184 36.98 34.74 37.96
C LEU A 184 38.32 34.42 37.30
N LEU A 185 39.42 34.55 38.05
CA LEU A 185 40.76 34.12 37.64
C LEU A 185 41.22 32.97 38.54
N THR A 186 41.71 31.91 37.91
CA THR A 186 42.36 30.77 38.59
C THR A 186 43.72 30.51 37.99
N GLN A 187 44.71 30.27 38.84
CA GLN A 187 46.08 29.99 38.42
C GLN A 187 46.68 28.87 39.26
N SER A 188 47.03 27.75 38.62
CA SER A 188 47.73 26.64 39.28
C SER A 188 49.11 26.40 38.68
N GLY A 189 50.05 25.89 39.49
CA GLY A 189 51.33 25.40 39.00
C GLY A 189 51.16 24.15 38.11
N SER A 190 51.03 22.99 38.74
CA SER A 190 50.83 21.69 38.09
C SER A 190 49.57 20.95 38.57
N GLY A 191 48.90 21.42 39.62
CA GLY A 191 47.67 20.81 40.11
C GLY A 191 46.44 21.15 39.26
N ALA A 192 45.37 20.38 39.44
CA ALA A 192 44.14 20.54 38.68
C ALA A 192 43.32 21.75 39.13
N VAL A 193 42.61 22.39 38.20
CA VAL A 193 41.64 23.45 38.46
C VAL A 193 40.26 22.94 38.08
N ASN A 194 39.29 23.02 39.00
CA ASN A 194 37.91 22.64 38.78
C ASN A 194 36.97 23.79 39.14
N VAL A 195 36.12 24.21 38.21
CA VAL A 195 35.17 25.31 38.41
C VAL A 195 33.75 24.81 38.11
N PHE A 196 32.85 24.87 39.10
CA PHE A 196 31.45 24.47 38.96
C PHE A 196 30.53 25.64 39.27
N LEU A 197 29.90 26.22 38.24
CA LEU A 197 28.97 27.33 38.38
C LEU A 197 27.54 26.92 37.98
N ASN A 198 26.55 27.52 38.65
CA ASN A 198 25.14 27.36 38.33
C ASN A 198 24.40 28.70 38.44
N GLY A 199 24.08 29.30 37.28
CA GLY A 199 23.50 30.63 37.17
C GLY A 199 24.49 31.74 37.51
N GLY A 200 23.98 32.91 37.91
CA GLY A 200 24.79 34.06 38.31
C GLY A 200 25.41 34.85 37.15
N SER A 201 26.39 35.69 37.47
CA SER A 201 27.10 36.55 36.52
C SER A 201 28.62 36.57 36.70
N LEU A 202 29.33 36.60 35.57
CA LEU A 202 30.76 36.89 35.47
C LEU A 202 30.94 38.09 34.54
N THR A 203 31.59 39.15 35.00
CA THR A 203 31.73 40.39 34.24
C THR A 203 33.19 40.73 34.01
N ALA A 204 33.60 40.78 32.74
CA ALA A 204 34.92 41.25 32.31
C ALA A 204 34.87 42.76 32.03
N MET A 205 35.62 43.55 32.78
CA MET A 205 35.64 45.01 32.71
C MET A 205 36.85 45.56 31.95
N ASP A 206 37.89 44.75 31.75
CA ASP A 206 39.13 45.17 31.08
C ASP A 206 39.15 44.74 29.61
N THR A 207 39.86 45.51 28.80
CA THR A 207 39.99 45.37 27.35
C THR A 207 40.69 44.09 26.90
N VAL A 208 41.46 43.44 27.78
CA VAL A 208 42.11 42.14 27.58
C VAL A 208 41.61 41.09 28.61
N GLY A 209 40.44 41.37 29.18
CA GLY A 209 39.84 40.62 30.28
C GLY A 209 39.10 39.35 29.88
N ALA A 210 38.73 38.54 30.88
CA ALA A 210 37.90 37.36 30.68
C ALA A 210 36.76 37.19 31.69
N GLY A 211 35.64 36.59 31.29
CA GLY A 211 34.60 36.22 32.26
C GLY A 211 35.13 35.21 33.28
N LEU A 212 35.65 34.10 32.75
CA LEU A 212 36.40 33.08 33.48
C LEU A 212 37.77 32.88 32.81
N SER A 213 38.85 32.92 33.59
CA SER A 213 40.20 32.60 33.14
C SER A 213 40.81 31.50 34.01
N MET A 214 41.28 30.43 33.38
CA MET A 214 41.95 29.30 34.02
C MET A 214 43.32 29.09 33.39
N LEU A 215 44.37 29.15 34.21
CA LEU A 215 45.74 29.04 33.76
C LEU A 215 46.47 27.98 34.59
N GLY A 216 47.27 27.13 33.97
CA GLY A 216 48.17 26.24 34.71
C GLY A 216 48.80 25.15 33.85
N SER A 217 49.50 24.20 34.48
CA SER A 217 50.05 23.03 33.77
C SER A 217 49.28 21.74 34.04
N GLY A 218 48.35 21.75 34.99
CA GLY A 218 47.48 20.61 35.33
C GLY A 218 46.22 20.53 34.46
N ASN A 219 45.29 19.65 34.85
CA ASN A 219 43.99 19.53 34.19
C ASN A 219 43.11 20.74 34.56
N LEU A 220 42.47 21.35 33.57
CA LEU A 220 41.58 22.50 33.74
C LEU A 220 40.16 22.07 33.36
N SER A 221 39.25 22.03 34.32
CA SER A 221 37.84 21.68 34.12
C SER A 221 36.90 22.80 34.53
N ALA A 222 35.92 23.13 33.68
CA ALA A 222 34.84 24.06 34.02
C ALA A 222 33.47 23.55 33.56
N ALA A 223 32.49 23.59 34.46
CA ALA A 223 31.09 23.32 34.17
C ALA A 223 30.24 24.54 34.56
N LEU A 224 29.72 25.24 33.55
CA LEU A 224 28.83 26.38 33.73
C LEU A 224 27.41 25.94 33.34
N THR A 225 26.55 25.83 34.35
CA THR A 225 25.17 25.38 34.24
C THR A 225 24.20 26.49 34.64
N GLY A 226 22.88 26.26 34.53
CA GLY A 226 21.88 27.25 34.93
C GLY A 226 21.94 28.58 34.16
N THR A 227 22.51 28.60 32.95
CA THR A 227 22.59 29.79 32.08
C THR A 227 23.30 30.98 32.73
N THR A 228 24.47 30.75 33.32
CA THR A 228 25.36 31.82 33.81
C THR A 228 25.51 32.91 32.75
N THR A 229 25.40 34.18 33.16
CA THR A 229 25.59 35.32 32.26
C THR A 229 27.04 35.78 32.30
N VAL A 230 27.72 35.74 31.16
CA VAL A 230 29.10 36.21 31.03
C VAL A 230 29.07 37.50 30.22
N THR A 231 29.41 38.63 30.85
CA THR A 231 29.23 39.97 30.29
C THR A 231 30.56 40.60 29.95
N ASN A 232 30.68 41.17 28.73
CA ASN A 232 31.79 42.06 28.39
C ASN A 232 31.38 43.51 28.69
N ALA A 233 31.91 44.08 29.76
CA ALA A 233 31.71 45.47 30.16
C ALA A 233 32.85 46.40 29.73
N SER A 234 33.91 45.88 29.10
CA SER A 234 35.10 46.66 28.73
C SER A 234 34.89 47.64 27.57
N GLY A 235 33.84 47.42 26.76
CA GLY A 235 33.65 48.15 25.49
C GLY A 235 34.68 47.82 24.40
N ALA A 236 35.62 46.90 24.64
CA ALA A 236 36.66 46.47 23.69
C ALA A 236 36.44 45.01 23.28
N PRO A 237 35.78 44.77 22.14
CA PRO A 237 35.31 43.43 21.78
C PRO A 237 36.37 42.55 21.10
N ASN A 238 37.60 43.02 20.83
CA ASN A 238 38.57 42.24 20.03
C ASN A 238 39.59 41.42 20.84
N ALA A 239 39.84 41.77 22.10
CA ALA A 239 40.90 41.13 22.92
C ALA A 239 40.37 40.44 24.18
N THR A 240 39.06 40.49 24.43
CA THR A 240 38.42 39.83 25.57
C THR A 240 37.98 38.41 25.25
N VAL A 241 37.88 37.56 26.27
CA VAL A 241 37.43 36.17 26.12
C VAL A 241 36.31 35.85 27.13
N GLY A 242 35.23 35.19 26.71
CA GLY A 242 34.18 34.81 27.66
C GLY A 242 34.68 33.81 28.69
N ILE A 243 35.14 32.65 28.21
CA ILE A 243 35.76 31.59 29.02
C ILE A 243 37.10 31.23 28.40
N LYS A 244 38.19 31.35 29.18
CA LYS A 244 39.55 31.09 28.74
C LYS A 244 40.17 29.99 29.60
N ALA A 245 40.73 28.97 28.95
CA ALA A 245 41.57 27.96 29.59
C ALA A 245 42.88 27.79 28.82
N ALA A 246 44.02 27.85 29.52
CA ALA A 246 45.34 27.59 28.93
C ALA A 246 46.13 26.60 29.79
N SER A 247 46.41 25.41 29.23
CA SER A 247 47.17 24.35 29.92
C SER A 247 48.50 24.04 29.23
N PHE A 248 49.59 23.99 30.01
CA PHE A 248 50.93 23.65 29.50
C PHE A 248 51.27 22.15 29.58
N GLY A 249 50.36 21.30 30.08
CA GLY A 249 50.62 19.88 30.25
C GLY A 249 49.38 19.00 30.36
N GLY A 250 48.37 19.45 31.10
CA GLY A 250 47.14 18.72 31.37
C GLY A 250 46.02 18.93 30.34
N ALA A 251 44.92 18.20 30.55
CA ALA A 251 43.72 18.29 29.72
C ALA A 251 42.92 19.57 30.01
N ILE A 252 42.12 20.01 29.04
CA ILE A 252 41.14 21.08 29.20
C ILE A 252 39.75 20.49 28.91
N ASP A 253 38.82 20.62 29.84
CA ASP A 253 37.43 20.21 29.66
C ASP A 253 36.49 21.35 30.07
N ILE A 254 35.80 21.96 29.11
CA ILE A 254 34.85 23.03 29.36
C ILE A 254 33.48 22.61 28.86
N SER A 255 32.48 22.65 29.73
CA SER A 255 31.07 22.45 29.39
C SER A 255 30.26 23.66 29.85
N SER A 256 29.58 24.33 28.94
CA SER A 256 28.91 25.61 29.24
C SER A 256 27.57 25.75 28.52
N ASN A 257 26.51 26.08 29.27
CA ASN A 257 25.25 26.60 28.73
C ASN A 257 25.09 28.11 28.97
N ALA A 258 26.19 28.81 29.24
CA ALA A 258 26.20 30.23 29.56
C ALA A 258 25.74 31.10 28.39
N ASN A 259 25.18 32.27 28.72
CA ASN A 259 24.99 33.36 27.77
C ASN A 259 26.23 34.25 27.80
N ILE A 260 27.04 34.19 26.74
CA ILE A 260 28.33 34.85 26.65
C ILE A 260 28.21 36.04 25.69
N GLY A 261 28.29 37.25 26.25
CA GLY A 261 28.20 38.51 25.52
C GLY A 261 26.77 38.87 25.09
N GLY A 262 26.67 39.91 24.26
CA GLY A 262 25.42 40.38 23.66
C GLY A 262 25.68 41.18 22.38
N ALA A 263 24.61 41.56 21.65
CA ALA A 263 24.71 42.24 20.36
C ALA A 263 25.47 43.60 20.36
N GLY A 264 25.66 44.22 21.53
CA GLY A 264 26.51 45.42 21.72
C GLY A 264 27.66 45.22 22.70
N ALA A 265 27.90 43.99 23.14
CA ALA A 265 28.86 43.61 24.17
C ALA A 265 29.47 42.24 23.83
N ALA A 266 29.88 42.07 22.57
CA ALA A 266 30.48 40.84 22.10
C ALA A 266 31.88 40.65 22.70
N PHE A 267 32.30 39.40 22.90
CA PHE A 267 33.68 39.06 23.23
C PHE A 267 34.53 38.91 21.98
N GLY A 268 35.86 38.95 22.10
CA GLY A 268 36.75 38.60 20.99
C GLY A 268 36.57 37.14 20.63
N VAL A 269 36.65 36.31 21.66
CA VAL A 269 36.36 34.87 21.60
C VAL A 269 35.34 34.49 22.68
N GLY A 270 34.33 33.69 22.35
CA GLY A 270 33.36 33.19 23.32
C GLY A 270 33.98 32.22 24.32
N ILE A 271 34.44 31.06 23.84
CA ILE A 271 35.13 30.03 24.63
C ILE A 271 36.47 29.72 23.96
N GLN A 272 37.56 29.73 24.73
CA GLN A 272 38.90 29.47 24.23
C GLN A 272 39.63 28.43 25.09
N GLY A 273 40.14 27.38 24.46
CA GLY A 273 41.05 26.38 25.04
C GLY A 273 42.37 26.37 24.28
N ALA A 274 43.49 26.53 24.98
CA ALA A 274 44.83 26.48 24.39
C ALA A 274 45.74 25.51 25.16
N GLY A 275 46.33 24.54 24.45
CA GLY A 275 47.19 23.51 25.03
C GLY A 275 48.53 23.38 24.31
N THR A 276 49.58 23.01 25.06
CA THR A 276 50.90 22.71 24.48
C THR A 276 51.41 21.30 24.83
N GLY A 277 50.72 20.59 25.73
CA GLY A 277 51.09 19.25 26.21
C GLY A 277 50.37 18.08 25.52
N ALA A 278 50.37 16.91 26.17
CA ALA A 278 49.69 15.70 25.68
C ALA A 278 48.21 15.61 26.10
N GLY A 279 47.75 16.51 26.98
CA GLY A 279 46.35 16.56 27.42
C GLY A 279 45.37 16.92 26.30
N THR A 280 44.21 16.28 26.31
CA THR A 280 43.13 16.55 25.34
C THR A 280 42.42 17.87 25.67
N ILE A 281 41.96 18.59 24.64
CA ILE A 281 41.14 19.79 24.77
C ILE A 281 39.72 19.45 24.30
N SER A 282 38.75 19.51 25.20
CA SER A 282 37.33 19.27 24.95
C SER A 282 36.54 20.50 25.33
N LEU A 283 35.93 21.17 24.35
CA LEU A 283 35.07 22.34 24.59
C LEU A 283 33.64 22.03 24.16
N SER A 284 32.67 22.28 25.02
CA SER A 284 31.27 21.97 24.79
C SER A 284 30.38 23.17 25.10
N GLN A 285 29.68 23.68 24.09
CA GLN A 285 28.56 24.61 24.26
C GLN A 285 27.27 23.79 24.34
N THR A 286 26.83 23.51 25.56
CA THR A 286 25.66 22.65 25.81
C THR A 286 24.33 23.39 25.68
N GLY A 287 24.36 24.72 25.51
CA GLY A 287 23.20 25.59 25.31
C GLY A 287 23.62 27.07 25.26
N GLY A 288 22.67 27.98 25.54
CA GLY A 288 22.96 29.42 25.64
C GLY A 288 23.35 30.08 24.31
N ALA A 289 23.61 31.38 24.38
CA ALA A 289 24.03 32.19 23.23
C ALA A 289 25.46 32.71 23.41
N ILE A 290 26.25 32.67 22.33
CA ILE A 290 27.57 33.30 22.24
C ILE A 290 27.49 34.43 21.22
N PHE A 291 27.82 35.64 21.65
CA PHE A 291 28.07 36.80 20.79
C PHE A 291 29.57 37.10 20.81
N ALA A 292 30.22 36.92 19.66
CA ALA A 292 31.66 37.14 19.53
C ALA A 292 32.02 37.94 18.28
N GLU A 293 33.20 38.56 18.22
CA GLU A 293 33.66 39.25 17.01
C GLU A 293 34.53 38.37 16.13
N THR A 294 35.45 37.59 16.71
CA THR A 294 36.48 36.86 15.95
C THR A 294 36.41 35.35 16.11
N GLY A 295 35.89 34.84 17.23
CA GLY A 295 35.79 33.41 17.50
C GLY A 295 34.63 33.01 18.38
N GLY A 296 33.85 32.00 18.01
CA GLY A 296 32.79 31.47 18.88
C GLY A 296 33.38 30.53 19.92
N VAL A 297 33.76 29.33 19.48
CA VAL A 297 34.42 28.32 20.32
C VAL A 297 35.72 27.88 19.65
N PHE A 298 36.86 28.18 20.29
CA PHE A 298 38.21 27.97 19.74
C PHE A 298 38.99 27.00 20.62
N ALA A 299 39.49 25.93 20.01
CA ALA A 299 40.36 24.98 20.67
C ALA A 299 41.64 24.80 19.84
N SER A 300 42.79 24.95 20.48
CA SER A 300 44.09 24.86 19.80
C SER A 300 45.08 24.07 20.65
N SER A 301 45.71 23.07 20.05
CA SER A 301 46.78 22.29 20.67
C SER A 301 48.01 22.30 19.77
N THR A 302 49.18 22.69 20.29
CA THR A 302 50.47 22.50 19.61
C THR A 302 51.18 21.22 20.06
N GLY A 303 50.62 20.51 21.04
CA GLY A 303 51.17 19.26 21.59
C GLY A 303 50.48 18.00 21.04
N ALA A 304 50.76 16.85 21.66
CA ALA A 304 50.24 15.55 21.21
C ALA A 304 48.75 15.32 21.52
N GLY A 305 48.11 16.17 22.32
CA GLY A 305 46.71 16.03 22.70
C GLY A 305 45.73 16.34 21.56
N SER A 306 44.66 15.55 21.47
CA SER A 306 43.56 15.79 20.53
C SER A 306 42.69 16.97 20.93
N VAL A 307 42.04 17.56 19.94
CA VAL A 307 41.14 18.70 20.08
C VAL A 307 39.73 18.29 19.66
N SER A 308 38.74 18.57 20.51
CA SER A 308 37.32 18.31 20.26
C SER A 308 36.47 19.51 20.64
N ILE A 309 35.55 19.89 19.75
CA ILE A 309 34.54 20.90 20.03
C ILE A 309 33.15 20.35 19.75
N ASN A 310 32.23 20.52 20.68
CA ASN A 310 30.84 20.12 20.56
C ASN A 310 29.90 21.31 20.80
N THR A 311 28.89 21.50 19.96
CA THR A 311 27.77 22.42 20.23
C THR A 311 26.46 21.65 20.18
N SER A 312 25.61 21.84 21.19
CA SER A 312 24.34 21.12 21.32
C SER A 312 23.19 21.83 20.58
N ALA A 313 22.13 21.08 20.26
CA ALA A 313 20.90 21.66 19.79
C ALA A 313 20.36 22.71 20.80
N GLY A 314 19.86 23.83 20.30
CA GLY A 314 19.42 24.97 21.13
C GLY A 314 20.52 25.94 21.55
N SER A 315 21.79 25.64 21.26
CA SER A 315 22.87 26.63 21.35
C SER A 315 22.91 27.55 20.13
N SER A 316 23.40 28.78 20.31
CA SER A 316 23.62 29.72 19.21
C SER A 316 24.97 30.43 19.32
N ILE A 317 25.60 30.65 18.17
CA ILE A 317 26.83 31.43 18.02
C ILE A 317 26.59 32.47 16.93
N THR A 318 26.78 33.74 17.28
CA THR A 318 26.63 34.87 16.36
C THR A 318 27.94 35.65 16.32
N LEU A 319 28.47 35.87 15.11
CA LEU A 319 29.70 36.61 14.89
C LEU A 319 29.57 37.78 13.91
N SER A 320 30.58 38.64 13.89
CA SER A 320 30.76 39.69 12.88
C SER A 320 31.90 39.38 11.88
N ARG A 321 32.90 38.58 12.26
CA ARG A 321 34.01 38.09 11.41
C ARG A 321 34.64 36.83 12.02
N GLY A 322 35.70 36.29 11.38
CA GLY A 322 36.45 35.15 11.90
C GLY A 322 35.71 33.80 11.85
N SER A 323 35.99 32.89 12.77
CA SER A 323 35.48 31.51 12.72
C SER A 323 34.41 31.25 13.79
N GLY A 324 33.32 30.58 13.43
CA GLY A 324 32.28 30.21 14.39
C GLY A 324 32.80 29.18 15.39
N VAL A 325 33.25 28.05 14.88
CA VAL A 325 33.94 27.03 15.66
C VAL A 325 35.28 26.73 14.99
N TRP A 326 36.35 26.68 15.77
CA TRP A 326 37.70 26.44 15.27
C TRP A 326 38.47 25.42 16.10
N ALA A 327 38.79 24.27 15.52
CA ALA A 327 39.64 23.24 16.10
C ALA A 327 40.97 23.18 15.36
N TYR A 328 42.07 23.42 16.07
CA TYR A 328 43.43 23.44 15.53
C TYR A 328 44.31 22.42 16.26
N ALA A 329 44.89 21.48 15.52
CA ALA A 329 45.88 20.53 16.04
C ALA A 329 47.22 20.68 15.28
N GLY A 330 48.21 21.29 15.93
CA GLY A 330 49.57 21.50 15.43
C GLY A 330 50.56 20.41 15.83
N GLY A 331 50.23 19.55 16.81
CA GLY A 331 51.06 18.40 17.19
C GLY A 331 50.56 17.09 16.58
N ALA A 332 50.48 16.01 17.36
CA ALA A 332 50.13 14.66 16.88
C ALA A 332 48.66 14.26 17.07
N GLY A 333 47.87 15.09 17.76
CA GLY A 333 46.47 14.79 18.08
C GLY A 333 45.51 14.95 16.89
N ALA A 334 44.30 14.39 17.04
CA ALA A 334 43.19 14.56 16.10
C ALA A 334 42.49 15.91 16.29
N ALA A 335 41.75 16.37 15.27
CA ALA A 335 40.87 17.54 15.36
C ALA A 335 39.43 17.15 15.03
N SER A 336 38.50 17.35 15.97
CA SER A 336 37.09 16.97 15.80
C SER A 336 36.15 18.12 16.14
N ILE A 337 35.11 18.30 15.32
CA ILE A 337 34.03 19.26 15.57
C ILE A 337 32.68 18.58 15.33
N THR A 338 31.78 18.67 16.31
CA THR A 338 30.36 18.33 16.16
C THR A 338 29.51 19.55 16.47
N THR A 339 28.71 20.02 15.53
CA THR A 339 27.83 21.18 15.74
C THR A 339 26.37 20.83 15.52
N ALA A 340 25.53 20.98 16.54
CA ALA A 340 24.07 20.84 16.44
C ALA A 340 23.33 22.17 16.72
N GLY A 341 24.04 23.21 17.17
CA GLY A 341 23.50 24.56 17.33
C GLY A 341 23.49 25.37 16.04
N THR A 342 23.03 26.63 16.13
CA THR A 342 23.02 27.58 15.00
C THR A 342 24.28 28.44 15.03
N ILE A 343 24.98 28.55 13.90
CA ILE A 343 26.13 29.44 13.71
C ILE A 343 25.79 30.46 12.62
N SER A 344 25.94 31.75 12.92
CA SER A 344 25.65 32.83 11.97
C SER A 344 26.66 33.97 12.01
N GLY A 345 26.84 34.65 10.87
CA GLY A 345 27.65 35.88 10.76
C GLY A 345 29.17 35.67 10.75
N ALA A 346 29.65 34.43 10.89
CA ALA A 346 31.07 34.09 10.80
C ALA A 346 31.63 34.33 9.39
N LEU A 347 32.93 34.56 9.26
CA LEU A 347 33.63 34.43 7.96
C LEU A 347 33.71 32.97 7.54
N VAL A 348 34.03 32.10 8.50
CA VAL A 348 34.06 30.64 8.38
C VAL A 348 33.14 30.04 9.42
N GLY A 349 32.17 29.23 9.04
CA GLY A 349 31.23 28.66 9.99
C GLY A 349 31.92 27.66 10.92
N VAL A 350 32.48 26.61 10.32
CA VAL A 350 33.20 25.53 10.99
C VAL A 350 34.58 25.39 10.36
N ASP A 351 35.64 25.48 11.16
CA ASP A 351 37.04 25.38 10.72
C ASP A 351 37.78 24.30 11.53
N ALA A 352 38.08 23.15 10.92
CA ALA A 352 38.81 22.05 11.56
C ALA A 352 40.12 21.76 10.84
N ASN A 353 41.24 21.76 11.56
CA ASN A 353 42.52 21.63 10.88
C ASN A 353 43.64 20.97 11.66
N ILE A 354 44.46 20.23 10.89
CA ILE A 354 45.75 19.70 11.30
C ILE A 354 46.82 20.34 10.43
N ASN A 355 47.76 21.05 11.06
CA ASN A 355 48.89 21.68 10.37
C ASN A 355 50.22 21.07 10.80
N ASN A 356 50.34 19.76 10.61
CA ASN A 356 51.56 19.01 10.86
C ASN A 356 51.67 17.85 9.86
N VAL A 357 52.68 17.89 8.99
CA VAL A 357 52.91 16.87 7.96
C VAL A 357 53.24 15.49 8.53
N ALA A 358 53.72 15.42 9.77
CA ALA A 358 54.01 14.16 10.47
C ALA A 358 52.78 13.60 11.21
N ASN A 359 51.67 14.34 11.25
CA ASN A 359 50.47 13.90 11.94
C ASN A 359 49.67 12.92 11.08
N THR A 360 49.33 11.77 11.65
CA THR A 360 48.58 10.69 10.99
C THR A 360 47.14 10.58 11.51
N SER A 361 46.73 11.48 12.40
CA SER A 361 45.40 11.52 13.01
C SER A 361 44.39 12.18 12.09
N ASP A 362 43.13 11.79 12.26
CA ASP A 362 42.04 12.23 11.41
C ASP A 362 41.51 13.63 11.79
N VAL A 363 40.90 14.28 10.81
CA VAL A 363 40.05 15.46 11.00
C VAL A 363 38.60 15.05 10.78
N THR A 364 37.74 15.24 11.78
CA THR A 364 36.32 14.86 11.70
C THR A 364 35.42 16.07 11.93
N VAL A 365 34.46 16.31 11.02
CA VAL A 365 33.46 17.37 11.14
C VAL A 365 32.06 16.81 10.96
N ALA A 366 31.19 17.03 11.94
CA ALA A 366 29.78 16.64 11.87
C ALA A 366 28.88 17.86 12.13
N VAL A 367 28.11 18.26 11.12
CA VAL A 367 27.22 19.43 11.19
C VAL A 367 25.76 18.98 11.12
N ASN A 368 25.08 19.07 12.26
CA ASN A 368 23.68 18.72 12.50
C ASN A 368 22.80 19.94 12.85
N GLY A 369 23.37 21.15 12.81
CA GLY A 369 22.70 22.42 13.04
C GLY A 369 23.04 23.43 11.95
N ASN A 370 22.24 24.48 11.80
CA ASN A 370 22.38 25.41 10.68
C ASN A 370 23.62 26.30 10.79
N VAL A 371 24.38 26.38 9.71
CA VAL A 371 25.59 27.20 9.60
C VAL A 371 25.44 28.16 8.43
N THR A 372 25.48 29.46 8.72
CA THR A 372 25.50 30.52 7.71
C THR A 372 26.72 31.41 7.91
N ALA A 373 27.73 31.18 7.07
CA ALA A 373 28.96 31.95 7.02
C ALA A 373 28.99 32.86 5.79
N THR A 374 29.70 33.98 5.90
CA THR A 374 29.84 34.94 4.81
C THR A 374 30.75 34.42 3.69
N SER A 375 31.83 33.68 4.01
CA SER A 375 32.74 33.12 3.01
C SER A 375 32.61 31.61 2.89
N ILE A 376 32.92 30.85 3.95
CA ILE A 376 33.00 29.39 3.88
C ILE A 376 32.15 28.74 4.96
N GLY A 377 31.22 27.86 4.59
CA GLY A 377 30.40 27.13 5.57
C GLY A 377 31.23 26.17 6.42
N ILE A 378 31.88 25.20 5.76
CA ILE A 378 32.86 24.28 6.36
C ILE A 378 34.21 24.46 5.68
N ARG A 379 35.26 24.69 6.47
CA ARG A 379 36.65 24.56 6.05
C ARG A 379 37.27 23.42 6.83
N ALA A 380 37.84 22.45 6.15
CA ALA A 380 38.56 21.40 6.84
C ALA A 380 39.77 20.91 6.06
N TRP A 381 40.91 20.76 6.74
CA TRP A 381 42.16 20.44 6.07
C TRP A 381 43.18 19.74 6.96
N THR A 382 44.01 18.90 6.34
CA THR A 382 45.14 18.24 6.98
C THR A 382 46.36 18.27 6.07
N THR A 383 47.49 18.73 6.62
CA THR A 383 48.80 18.63 5.94
C THR A 383 49.48 17.28 6.17
N GLY A 384 48.97 16.47 7.09
CA GLY A 384 49.43 15.11 7.38
C GLY A 384 48.74 14.03 6.55
N THR A 385 48.88 12.77 6.98
CA THR A 385 48.36 11.59 6.26
C THR A 385 47.08 11.00 6.88
N GLY A 386 46.48 11.67 7.86
CA GLY A 386 45.17 11.28 8.38
C GLY A 386 44.04 11.54 7.39
N ASN A 387 42.90 10.89 7.62
CA ASN A 387 41.70 11.05 6.81
C ASN A 387 40.96 12.34 7.19
N LEU A 388 40.12 12.79 6.25
CA LEU A 388 39.22 13.91 6.44
C LEU A 388 37.77 13.44 6.28
N ASP A 389 37.03 13.36 7.39
CA ASP A 389 35.66 12.84 7.42
C ASP A 389 34.64 13.94 7.74
N ILE A 390 33.77 14.25 6.78
CA ILE A 390 32.78 15.32 6.86
C ILE A 390 31.37 14.73 6.77
N SER A 391 30.48 15.15 7.66
CA SER A 391 29.06 14.81 7.61
C SER A 391 28.16 16.04 7.80
N VAL A 392 27.11 16.11 6.99
CA VAL A 392 26.05 17.13 7.10
C VAL A 392 24.72 16.42 7.27
N GLY A 393 24.08 16.61 8.42
CA GLY A 393 22.87 15.90 8.82
C GLY A 393 21.62 16.31 8.03
N ALA A 394 20.61 15.43 8.05
CA ALA A 394 19.32 15.73 7.42
C ALA A 394 18.66 16.96 8.07
N GLY A 395 18.02 17.81 7.26
CA GLY A 395 17.40 19.06 7.72
C GLY A 395 18.39 20.18 8.06
N THR A 396 19.69 19.95 7.89
CA THR A 396 20.75 20.95 8.15
C THR A 396 21.08 21.72 6.89
N THR A 397 21.31 23.04 7.02
CA THR A 397 21.89 23.88 5.96
C THR A 397 23.27 24.37 6.36
N VAL A 398 24.26 24.13 5.51
CA VAL A 398 25.61 24.68 5.58
C VAL A 398 25.80 25.63 4.40
N GLN A 399 26.03 26.90 4.69
CA GLN A 399 26.11 27.94 3.68
C GLN A 399 27.35 28.83 3.82
N GLY A 400 28.09 29.00 2.73
CA GLY A 400 29.06 30.07 2.53
C GLY A 400 28.54 31.05 1.48
N THR A 401 28.01 32.20 1.88
CA THR A 401 27.20 33.05 0.98
C THR A 401 27.97 33.64 -0.19
N THR A 402 29.26 33.96 -0.02
CA THR A 402 30.13 34.55 -1.06
C THR A 402 31.23 33.60 -1.55
N GLY A 403 31.43 32.45 -0.91
CA GLY A 403 32.54 31.53 -1.17
C GLY A 403 32.09 30.08 -1.30
N PHE A 404 32.60 29.20 -0.44
CA PHE A 404 32.33 27.76 -0.54
C PHE A 404 31.28 27.31 0.48
N GLY A 405 30.37 26.41 0.10
CA GLY A 405 29.58 25.69 1.11
C GLY A 405 30.50 24.82 1.97
N ALA A 406 31.36 24.04 1.32
CA ALA A 406 32.45 23.29 1.95
C ALA A 406 33.74 23.37 1.12
N GLN A 407 34.87 23.65 1.78
CA GLN A 407 36.21 23.65 1.20
C GLN A 407 37.10 22.68 1.97
N LEU A 408 37.54 21.61 1.31
CA LEU A 408 38.21 20.47 1.93
C LEU A 408 39.59 20.22 1.30
N GLN A 409 40.60 19.96 2.12
CA GLN A 409 41.94 19.63 1.62
C GLN A 409 42.59 18.52 2.44
N GLY A 410 42.96 17.42 1.79
CA GLY A 410 43.60 16.28 2.47
C GLY A 410 44.59 15.57 1.55
N HIS A 411 45.52 14.82 2.14
CA HIS A 411 46.51 14.05 1.37
C HIS A 411 46.16 12.57 1.24
N ALA A 412 45.43 12.00 2.21
CA ALA A 412 44.99 10.61 2.21
C ALA A 412 43.57 10.48 1.62
N VAL A 413 42.57 10.13 2.44
CA VAL A 413 41.17 9.97 2.01
C VAL A 413 40.34 11.14 2.50
N ILE A 414 39.46 11.66 1.63
CA ILE A 414 38.42 12.63 2.00
C ILE A 414 37.06 11.95 1.85
N THR A 415 36.31 11.79 2.94
CA THR A 415 34.97 11.24 2.94
C THR A 415 33.95 12.33 3.24
N VAL A 416 32.93 12.48 2.39
CA VAL A 416 31.82 13.41 2.65
C VAL A 416 30.50 12.67 2.59
N THR A 417 29.72 12.75 3.65
CA THR A 417 28.33 12.29 3.68
C THR A 417 27.40 13.50 3.82
N ASN A 418 26.69 13.84 2.74
CA ASN A 418 25.73 14.95 2.74
C ASN A 418 24.29 14.42 2.74
N ASN A 419 23.61 14.54 3.88
CA ASN A 419 22.17 14.31 4.01
C ASN A 419 21.36 15.61 4.08
N GLY A 420 22.03 16.77 4.18
CA GLY A 420 21.42 18.10 4.29
C GLY A 420 21.60 18.94 3.02
N ALA A 421 21.72 20.25 3.19
CA ALA A 421 21.96 21.21 2.11
C ALA A 421 23.33 21.89 2.27
N ILE A 422 24.20 21.77 1.27
CA ILE A 422 25.47 22.49 1.18
C ILE A 422 25.34 23.56 0.09
N VAL A 423 25.51 24.83 0.46
CA VAL A 423 25.26 25.96 -0.43
C VAL A 423 26.46 26.91 -0.44
N GLY A 424 26.96 27.26 -1.63
CA GLY A 424 27.93 28.34 -1.79
C GLY A 424 28.01 28.84 -3.22
N LEU A 425 28.88 29.81 -3.49
CA LEU A 425 29.26 30.18 -4.86
C LEU A 425 29.80 28.95 -5.59
N THR A 426 30.70 28.23 -4.92
CA THR A 426 30.94 26.80 -5.19
C THR A 426 30.35 25.99 -4.05
N GLY A 427 29.53 24.98 -4.34
CA GLY A 427 28.87 24.19 -3.30
C GLY A 427 29.89 23.46 -2.43
N LEU A 428 30.65 22.54 -3.03
CA LEU A 428 31.67 21.75 -2.37
C LEU A 428 32.91 21.65 -3.24
N ALA A 429 34.09 21.91 -2.67
CA ALA A 429 35.37 21.72 -3.34
C ALA A 429 36.31 20.86 -2.50
N THR A 430 37.00 19.91 -3.14
CA THR A 430 38.08 19.13 -2.50
C THR A 430 39.40 19.32 -3.24
N THR A 431 40.52 19.15 -2.54
CA THR A 431 41.86 19.19 -3.14
C THR A 431 42.79 18.20 -2.46
N GLY A 432 43.54 17.44 -3.25
CA GLY A 432 44.41 16.37 -2.78
C GLY A 432 43.64 15.10 -2.41
N GLY A 433 44.39 14.02 -2.13
CA GLY A 433 43.84 12.74 -1.72
C GLY A 433 42.89 12.08 -2.72
N SER A 434 42.27 10.97 -2.31
CA SER A 434 41.13 10.38 -2.99
C SER A 434 39.84 10.77 -2.26
N THR A 435 38.89 11.36 -2.96
CA THR A 435 37.63 11.85 -2.40
C THR A 435 36.49 10.89 -2.68
N THR A 436 35.69 10.54 -1.66
CA THR A 436 34.36 9.94 -1.83
C THR A 436 33.29 10.87 -1.27
N ILE A 437 32.36 11.30 -2.10
CA ILE A 437 31.20 12.10 -1.69
C ILE A 437 29.94 11.27 -1.90
N THR A 438 29.19 11.02 -0.83
CA THR A 438 27.83 10.47 -0.91
C THR A 438 26.83 11.57 -0.64
N ASN A 439 26.10 11.99 -1.68
CA ASN A 439 25.06 12.99 -1.60
C ASN A 439 23.68 12.35 -1.61
N THR A 440 22.95 12.46 -0.50
CA THR A 440 21.53 12.14 -0.40
C THR A 440 20.65 13.37 -0.17
N GLY A 441 21.26 14.54 0.01
CA GLY A 441 20.59 15.84 0.12
C GLY A 441 20.91 16.73 -1.10
N SER A 442 21.08 18.03 -0.88
CA SER A 442 21.38 18.99 -1.96
C SER A 442 22.77 19.60 -1.85
N ILE A 443 23.41 19.80 -3.00
CA ILE A 443 24.62 20.62 -3.13
C ILE A 443 24.38 21.69 -4.19
N ALA A 444 24.48 22.96 -3.80
CA ALA A 444 24.18 24.09 -4.65
C ALA A 444 25.41 25.00 -4.80
N GLY A 445 25.84 25.18 -6.06
CA GLY A 445 26.81 26.17 -6.50
C GLY A 445 26.12 27.33 -7.19
N THR A 446 25.87 28.43 -6.48
CA THR A 446 25.19 29.61 -7.02
C THR A 446 26.01 30.33 -8.11
N GLY A 447 27.32 30.08 -8.15
CA GLY A 447 28.24 30.51 -9.22
C GLY A 447 28.35 29.53 -10.39
N GLY A 448 27.54 28.46 -10.41
CA GLY A 448 27.47 27.49 -11.50
C GLY A 448 28.27 26.20 -11.28
N THR A 449 29.10 26.10 -10.23
CA THR A 449 29.83 24.87 -9.87
C THR A 449 29.34 24.32 -8.55
N ALA A 450 28.58 23.23 -8.57
CA ALA A 450 28.07 22.59 -7.36
C ALA A 450 29.17 21.77 -6.67
N VAL A 451 29.93 20.99 -7.43
CA VAL A 451 31.00 20.13 -6.92
C VAL A 451 32.24 20.33 -7.77
N ASN A 452 33.39 20.52 -7.13
CA ASN A 452 34.70 20.57 -7.79
C ASN A 452 35.68 19.62 -7.08
N LEU A 453 36.05 18.53 -7.76
CA LEU A 453 36.96 17.53 -7.21
C LEU A 453 38.37 17.76 -7.72
N GLY A 454 39.31 17.96 -6.80
CA GLY A 454 40.74 17.83 -7.04
C GLY A 454 41.25 16.44 -6.67
N GLY A 455 42.53 16.15 -6.96
CA GLY A 455 43.13 14.85 -6.68
C GLY A 455 42.95 13.85 -7.84
N ALA A 456 42.87 12.56 -7.52
CA ALA A 456 42.65 11.50 -8.50
C ALA A 456 41.84 10.35 -7.88
N ASN A 457 41.22 9.53 -8.72
CA ASN A 457 40.36 8.41 -8.35
C ASN A 457 39.22 8.80 -7.40
N ASN A 458 38.61 9.96 -7.61
CA ASN A 458 37.48 10.39 -6.81
C ASN A 458 36.18 9.68 -7.20
N LEU A 459 35.28 9.52 -6.24
CA LEU A 459 33.96 8.93 -6.42
C LEU A 459 32.88 9.89 -5.92
N PHE A 460 32.04 10.39 -6.81
CA PHE A 460 30.88 11.20 -6.44
C PHE A 460 29.59 10.41 -6.66
N ILE A 461 28.85 10.17 -5.58
CA ILE A 461 27.65 9.34 -5.56
C ILE A 461 26.42 10.23 -5.31
N MET A 462 25.52 10.25 -6.28
CA MET A 462 24.15 10.75 -6.12
C MET A 462 23.27 9.57 -5.69
N SER A 463 22.69 9.64 -4.48
CA SER A 463 21.98 8.50 -3.87
C SER A 463 20.65 8.91 -3.24
N GLY A 464 19.56 8.28 -3.68
CA GLY A 464 18.21 8.48 -3.13
C GLY A 464 17.42 9.63 -3.76
N ALA A 465 16.16 9.75 -3.37
CA ALA A 465 15.17 10.63 -4.01
C ALA A 465 15.35 12.13 -3.73
N ALA A 466 16.08 12.51 -2.67
CA ALA A 466 16.37 13.90 -2.32
C ALA A 466 17.72 14.40 -2.84
N ALA A 467 18.53 13.52 -3.45
CA ALA A 467 19.81 13.87 -4.03
C ALA A 467 19.64 14.88 -5.18
N ALA A 468 20.10 16.10 -5.00
CA ALA A 468 19.96 17.18 -5.98
C ALA A 468 21.25 18.00 -6.15
N LEU A 469 21.44 18.53 -7.36
CA LEU A 469 22.50 19.49 -7.68
C LEU A 469 21.92 20.75 -8.30
N THR A 470 22.47 21.89 -7.90
CA THR A 470 22.28 23.17 -8.58
C THR A 470 23.64 23.67 -9.04
N GLY A 471 23.94 23.52 -10.33
CA GLY A 471 25.27 23.78 -10.91
C GLY A 471 25.94 22.49 -11.38
N ARG A 472 27.15 22.61 -11.94
CA ARG A 472 27.90 21.49 -12.51
C ARG A 472 28.72 20.75 -11.47
N ALA A 473 28.88 19.44 -11.64
CA ALA A 473 29.87 18.64 -10.95
C ALA A 473 31.08 18.43 -11.87
N VAL A 474 32.27 18.83 -11.40
CA VAL A 474 33.52 18.79 -12.16
C VAL A 474 34.50 17.84 -11.49
N GLY A 475 35.07 16.91 -12.26
CA GLY A 475 36.13 16.00 -11.84
C GLY A 475 37.52 16.47 -12.29
N SER A 476 38.52 15.61 -12.05
CA SER A 476 39.95 15.85 -12.25
C SER A 476 40.61 14.98 -13.33
N GLY A 477 39.87 14.04 -13.93
CA GLY A 477 40.27 13.24 -15.10
C GLY A 477 40.18 11.71 -14.90
N THR A 478 40.30 11.23 -13.66
CA THR A 478 40.24 9.79 -13.31
C THR A 478 38.99 9.42 -12.50
N ASP A 479 38.02 10.34 -12.42
CA ASP A 479 36.96 10.29 -11.42
C ASP A 479 35.71 9.57 -11.93
N THR A 480 34.93 9.02 -11.00
CA THR A 480 33.65 8.35 -11.28
C THR A 480 32.48 9.16 -10.76
N PHE A 481 31.53 9.48 -11.65
CA PHE A 481 30.21 10.00 -11.28
C PHE A 481 29.23 8.82 -11.21
N ARG A 482 28.65 8.57 -10.04
CA ARG A 482 27.79 7.42 -9.79
C ARG A 482 26.37 7.83 -9.42
N PHE A 483 25.41 7.22 -10.09
CA PHE A 483 24.02 7.17 -9.66
C PHE A 483 23.76 5.89 -8.87
N ALA A 484 23.25 6.00 -7.64
CA ALA A 484 23.03 4.85 -6.75
C ALA A 484 21.78 4.99 -5.87
N GLY A 485 21.68 4.18 -4.82
CA GLY A 485 20.62 4.22 -3.82
C GLY A 485 19.38 3.38 -4.16
N THR A 486 18.25 3.76 -3.57
CA THR A 486 16.92 3.16 -3.75
C THR A 486 15.90 4.23 -4.15
N GLY A 487 14.73 3.80 -4.64
CA GLY A 487 13.68 4.70 -5.12
C GLY A 487 13.98 5.28 -6.50
N SER A 488 13.28 6.36 -6.85
CA SER A 488 13.38 7.03 -8.15
C SER A 488 13.83 8.47 -8.00
N ASN A 489 14.68 8.96 -8.91
CA ASN A 489 15.08 10.37 -8.96
C ASN A 489 15.33 10.83 -10.41
N SER A 490 15.27 12.13 -10.65
CA SER A 490 15.54 12.78 -11.94
C SER A 490 16.80 13.64 -11.84
N PHE A 491 17.64 13.62 -12.88
CA PHE A 491 18.89 14.37 -12.92
C PHE A 491 19.10 15.00 -14.29
N ASP A 492 19.46 16.28 -14.32
CA ASP A 492 19.83 16.96 -15.56
C ASP A 492 21.28 16.60 -15.94
N ALA A 493 21.45 15.78 -16.97
CA ALA A 493 22.73 15.29 -17.44
C ALA A 493 23.66 16.41 -17.95
N SER A 494 23.15 17.62 -18.21
CA SER A 494 23.97 18.79 -18.53
C SER A 494 24.80 19.28 -17.33
N GLN A 495 24.44 18.86 -16.11
CA GLN A 495 25.17 19.16 -14.88
C GLN A 495 26.42 18.29 -14.70
N ILE A 496 26.60 17.22 -15.49
CA ILE A 496 27.87 16.48 -15.54
C ILE A 496 28.88 17.35 -16.29
N GLY A 497 29.86 17.89 -15.56
CA GLY A 497 30.94 18.70 -16.09
C GLY A 497 32.06 17.89 -16.75
N ALA A 498 33.22 18.51 -16.94
CA ALA A 498 34.41 17.83 -17.43
C ALA A 498 35.13 17.03 -16.33
N GLY A 499 36.15 16.24 -16.71
CA GLY A 499 37.06 15.59 -15.76
C GLY A 499 36.55 14.27 -15.17
N TRP A 500 35.52 13.68 -15.74
CA TRP A 500 35.05 12.34 -15.36
C TRP A 500 35.66 11.28 -16.30
N ALA A 501 36.14 10.18 -15.75
CA ALA A 501 36.57 9.01 -16.49
C ALA A 501 35.43 8.01 -16.74
N LEU A 502 34.43 8.00 -15.85
CA LEU A 502 33.31 7.07 -15.89
C LEU A 502 32.05 7.75 -15.33
N VAL A 503 30.93 7.53 -16.01
CA VAL A 503 29.60 7.72 -15.41
C VAL A 503 28.99 6.33 -15.23
N ASP A 504 28.59 5.96 -14.02
CA ASP A 504 27.95 4.67 -13.79
C ASP A 504 26.62 4.77 -13.04
N LYS A 505 25.76 3.79 -13.32
CA LYS A 505 24.52 3.55 -12.61
C LYS A 505 24.64 2.22 -11.88
N ALA A 506 24.62 2.29 -10.54
CA ALA A 506 24.71 1.16 -9.64
C ALA A 506 23.50 1.13 -8.68
N GLY A 507 23.37 0.07 -7.89
CA GLY A 507 22.28 -0.09 -6.92
C GLY A 507 20.89 -0.25 -7.57
N ALA A 508 19.86 -0.46 -6.76
CA ALA A 508 18.52 -0.82 -7.23
C ALA A 508 17.65 0.37 -7.70
N SER A 509 18.11 1.61 -7.53
CA SER A 509 17.34 2.82 -7.87
C SER A 509 17.02 2.95 -9.36
N ILE A 510 16.02 3.79 -9.65
CA ILE A 510 15.69 4.29 -10.98
C ILE A 510 16.21 5.74 -11.06
N TRP A 511 17.06 6.02 -12.04
CA TRP A 511 17.53 7.38 -12.32
C TRP A 511 17.09 7.80 -13.70
N THR A 512 16.30 8.86 -13.78
CA THR A 512 15.85 9.46 -15.03
C THR A 512 16.80 10.60 -15.42
N LEU A 513 17.53 10.45 -16.51
CA LEU A 513 18.39 11.51 -17.04
C LEU A 513 17.60 12.41 -18.00
N THR A 514 17.63 13.71 -17.76
CA THR A 514 17.08 14.76 -18.63
C THR A 514 18.21 15.65 -19.16
N GLY A 515 17.89 16.65 -19.98
CA GLY A 515 18.88 17.59 -20.53
C GLY A 515 19.83 16.95 -21.55
N THR A 516 20.83 17.71 -21.99
CA THR A 516 21.84 17.28 -22.96
C THR A 516 23.20 17.12 -22.29
N SER A 517 23.72 15.91 -22.26
CA SER A 517 25.05 15.64 -21.74
C SER A 517 26.13 15.97 -22.76
N THR A 518 27.26 16.49 -22.27
CA THR A 518 28.48 16.70 -23.07
C THR A 518 29.58 15.69 -22.72
N PHE A 519 29.27 14.73 -21.84
CA PHE A 519 30.20 13.72 -21.39
C PHE A 519 30.54 12.74 -22.53
N ALA A 520 31.84 12.64 -22.86
CA ALA A 520 32.33 11.82 -23.96
C ALA A 520 32.97 10.48 -23.54
N GLY A 521 33.01 10.20 -22.24
CA GLY A 521 33.57 8.96 -21.70
C GLY A 521 32.58 7.78 -21.71
N PRO A 522 32.99 6.64 -21.12
CA PRO A 522 32.13 5.47 -20.97
C PRO A 522 31.02 5.69 -19.93
N VAL A 523 29.83 5.19 -20.24
CA VAL A 523 28.68 5.07 -19.34
C VAL A 523 28.42 3.59 -19.07
N THR A 524 28.26 3.19 -17.81
CA THR A 524 27.91 1.80 -17.46
C THR A 524 26.65 1.71 -16.60
N VAL A 525 25.79 0.74 -16.89
CA VAL A 525 24.59 0.44 -16.09
C VAL A 525 24.77 -0.96 -15.49
N ASN A 526 25.13 -1.00 -14.22
CA ASN A 526 25.49 -2.21 -13.48
C ASN A 526 24.36 -2.69 -12.54
N GLY A 527 23.36 -1.86 -12.28
CA GLY A 527 22.23 -2.20 -11.41
C GLY A 527 21.08 -1.20 -11.50
N GLY A 528 19.85 -1.68 -11.28
CA GLY A 528 18.65 -0.84 -11.32
C GLY A 528 18.39 -0.29 -12.72
N THR A 529 17.68 0.84 -12.83
CA THR A 529 17.30 1.42 -14.12
C THR A 529 17.94 2.79 -14.36
N LEU A 530 18.57 2.98 -15.52
CA LEU A 530 18.90 4.28 -16.07
C LEU A 530 17.88 4.61 -17.17
N ALA A 531 16.95 5.53 -16.93
CA ALA A 531 15.98 5.97 -17.93
C ALA A 531 16.48 7.27 -18.57
N VAL A 532 16.90 7.23 -19.84
CA VAL A 532 17.40 8.42 -20.54
C VAL A 532 16.25 9.07 -21.30
N ASN A 533 15.77 10.20 -20.81
CA ASN A 533 14.74 11.04 -21.45
C ASN A 533 15.32 12.34 -22.05
N GLY A 534 16.64 12.52 -21.94
CA GLY A 534 17.42 13.59 -22.55
C GLY A 534 18.28 13.11 -23.73
N ASP A 535 19.46 13.71 -23.87
CA ASP A 535 20.45 13.37 -24.90
C ASP A 535 21.78 12.96 -24.26
N LEU A 536 22.19 11.72 -24.51
CA LEU A 536 23.46 11.10 -24.12
C LEU A 536 24.23 10.58 -25.34
N SER A 537 24.00 11.20 -26.52
CA SER A 537 24.67 10.85 -27.78
C SER A 537 26.17 11.10 -27.79
N ALA A 538 26.65 12.03 -26.97
CA ALA A 538 28.07 12.35 -26.84
C ALA A 538 28.89 11.24 -26.16
N ALA A 539 28.26 10.35 -25.38
CA ALA A 539 28.95 9.30 -24.65
C ALA A 539 29.70 8.36 -25.61
N GLY A 540 31.00 8.13 -25.35
CA GLY A 540 31.85 7.31 -26.22
C GLY A 540 31.42 5.85 -26.28
N SER A 541 30.81 5.34 -25.22
CA SER A 541 30.15 4.04 -25.19
C SER A 541 29.17 3.96 -24.03
N LEU A 542 28.01 3.32 -24.21
CA LEU A 542 27.09 2.99 -23.12
C LEU A 542 26.93 1.48 -22.99
N THR A 543 27.33 0.91 -21.85
CA THR A 543 27.27 -0.54 -21.61
C THR A 543 26.26 -0.87 -20.51
N VAL A 544 25.33 -1.78 -20.79
CA VAL A 544 24.34 -2.29 -19.84
C VAL A 544 24.73 -3.70 -19.45
N ASN A 545 25.21 -3.89 -18.23
CA ASN A 545 25.64 -5.19 -17.72
C ASN A 545 24.49 -5.95 -17.08
N ALA A 546 24.70 -7.23 -16.77
CA ALA A 546 23.75 -8.05 -16.04
C ALA A 546 23.30 -7.38 -14.73
N GLY A 547 21.98 -7.34 -14.49
CA GLY A 547 21.36 -6.64 -13.35
C GLY A 547 21.03 -5.16 -13.61
N GLY A 548 21.52 -4.58 -14.71
CA GLY A 548 21.18 -3.23 -15.16
C GLY A 548 20.06 -3.21 -16.21
N THR A 549 19.25 -2.15 -16.17
CA THR A 549 18.22 -1.85 -17.17
C THR A 549 18.45 -0.45 -17.75
N LEU A 550 18.49 -0.33 -19.07
CA LEU A 550 18.45 0.95 -19.77
C LEU A 550 17.05 1.17 -20.33
N GLY A 551 16.48 2.34 -20.09
CA GLY A 551 15.19 2.72 -20.68
C GLY A 551 15.10 4.20 -21.01
N GLY A 552 13.88 4.73 -21.06
CA GLY A 552 13.60 6.12 -21.42
C GLY A 552 13.35 6.33 -22.91
N ASN A 553 13.09 7.57 -23.31
CA ASN A 553 12.69 7.94 -24.67
C ASN A 553 13.62 8.97 -25.35
N GLY A 554 14.86 9.06 -24.87
CA GLY A 554 15.86 10.02 -25.31
C GLY A 554 16.71 9.58 -26.52
N THR A 555 17.84 10.27 -26.70
CA THR A 555 18.83 9.97 -27.74
C THR A 555 20.13 9.47 -27.11
N LEU A 556 20.72 8.42 -27.69
CA LEU A 556 21.91 7.73 -27.19
C LEU A 556 22.97 7.59 -28.29
N GLY A 557 24.22 7.44 -27.87
CA GLY A 557 25.35 7.11 -28.74
C GLY A 557 25.36 5.62 -29.10
N ALA A 558 26.54 5.00 -29.08
CA ALA A 558 26.67 3.55 -29.23
C ALA A 558 26.29 2.81 -27.94
N VAL A 559 25.39 1.82 -28.04
CA VAL A 559 24.86 1.04 -26.91
C VAL A 559 25.27 -0.42 -27.03
N VAL A 560 25.79 -0.99 -25.94
CA VAL A 560 26.11 -2.41 -25.78
C VAL A 560 25.32 -2.97 -24.61
N VAL A 561 24.43 -3.92 -24.85
CA VAL A 561 23.69 -4.65 -23.81
C VAL A 561 24.37 -6.01 -23.62
N ASN A 562 25.05 -6.18 -22.49
CA ASN A 562 25.86 -7.35 -22.13
C ASN A 562 25.22 -8.09 -20.94
N GLY A 563 24.19 -8.89 -21.21
CA GLY A 563 23.42 -9.62 -20.20
C GLY A 563 22.40 -8.78 -19.41
N GLY A 564 22.32 -7.47 -19.67
CA GLY A 564 21.32 -6.57 -19.08
C GLY A 564 20.01 -6.50 -19.87
N THR A 565 19.17 -5.54 -19.49
CA THR A 565 17.86 -5.29 -20.11
C THR A 565 17.85 -3.95 -20.85
N LEU A 566 17.35 -3.95 -22.07
CA LEU A 566 16.95 -2.74 -22.79
C LEU A 566 15.42 -2.66 -22.78
N ALA A 567 14.86 -1.61 -22.18
CA ALA A 567 13.44 -1.37 -22.01
C ALA A 567 13.09 0.04 -22.54
N PRO A 568 12.98 0.21 -23.87
CA PRO A 568 12.72 1.53 -24.47
C PRO A 568 11.43 2.16 -23.95
N GLY A 569 11.38 3.48 -23.94
CA GLY A 569 10.21 4.24 -23.53
C GLY A 569 10.09 4.48 -22.02
N ASN A 570 8.95 5.10 -21.65
CA ASN A 570 8.44 5.21 -20.29
C ASN A 570 7.03 4.61 -20.24
N SER A 571 6.80 3.50 -20.96
CA SER A 571 5.51 2.80 -21.06
C SER A 571 4.36 3.63 -21.70
N ILE A 572 4.33 4.01 -22.98
CA ILE A 572 5.03 3.51 -24.18
C ILE A 572 5.86 4.63 -24.83
N GLY A 573 7.02 4.32 -25.41
CA GLY A 573 7.83 5.34 -26.11
C GLY A 573 8.91 4.81 -27.06
N THR A 574 9.62 5.75 -27.71
CA THR A 574 10.75 5.44 -28.62
C THR A 574 12.07 5.90 -28.03
N LEU A 575 13.06 5.00 -27.97
CA LEU A 575 14.45 5.32 -27.63
C LEU A 575 15.29 5.33 -28.90
N THR A 576 16.08 6.39 -29.12
CA THR A 576 16.93 6.52 -30.31
C THR A 576 18.39 6.26 -29.96
N THR A 577 19.10 5.47 -30.76
CA THR A 577 20.53 5.16 -30.57
C THR A 577 21.29 5.15 -31.90
N ALA A 578 22.58 5.51 -31.86
CA ALA A 578 23.44 5.47 -33.05
C ALA A 578 23.75 4.04 -33.51
N SER A 579 24.03 3.13 -32.58
CA SER A 579 24.25 1.71 -32.86
C SER A 579 23.91 0.87 -31.63
N LEU A 580 23.46 -0.37 -31.86
CA LEU A 580 23.06 -1.28 -30.80
C LEU A 580 23.76 -2.63 -30.96
N THR A 581 24.37 -3.13 -29.91
CA THR A 581 24.86 -4.52 -29.83
C THR A 581 24.23 -5.21 -28.63
N MET A 582 23.57 -6.35 -28.83
CA MET A 582 22.99 -7.16 -27.77
C MET A 582 23.62 -8.56 -27.76
N THR A 583 24.12 -8.99 -26.61
CA THR A 583 24.62 -10.36 -26.41
C THR A 583 23.48 -11.38 -26.28
N ALA A 584 23.80 -12.67 -26.37
CA ALA A 584 22.82 -13.76 -26.21
C ALA A 584 22.15 -13.81 -24.82
N ALA A 585 22.76 -13.24 -23.79
CA ALA A 585 22.19 -13.19 -22.44
C ALA A 585 21.27 -11.97 -22.23
N SER A 586 21.18 -11.06 -23.20
CA SER A 586 20.46 -9.79 -23.05
C SER A 586 18.95 -9.94 -23.19
N THR A 587 18.21 -9.03 -22.58
CA THR A 587 16.74 -8.95 -22.67
C THR A 587 16.31 -7.66 -23.37
N TYR A 588 15.38 -7.77 -24.31
CA TYR A 588 14.68 -6.63 -24.91
C TYR A 588 13.24 -6.61 -24.37
N LEU A 589 12.98 -5.73 -23.40
CA LEU A 589 11.65 -5.60 -22.78
C LEU A 589 10.82 -4.61 -23.60
N VAL A 590 9.63 -5.05 -24.02
CA VAL A 590 8.69 -4.24 -24.81
C VAL A 590 7.36 -4.20 -24.09
N GLN A 591 6.88 -3.00 -23.78
CA GLN A 591 5.50 -2.81 -23.36
C GLN A 591 4.61 -2.49 -24.55
N VAL A 592 3.39 -3.04 -24.52
CA VAL A 592 2.40 -2.86 -25.58
C VAL A 592 1.04 -2.49 -25.00
N SER A 593 0.29 -1.65 -25.71
CA SER A 593 -1.06 -1.27 -25.34
C SER A 593 -1.86 -0.87 -26.58
N GLY A 594 -3.00 -1.51 -26.81
CA GLY A 594 -3.78 -1.26 -28.03
C GLY A 594 -2.94 -1.47 -29.29
N ALA A 595 -2.75 -0.41 -30.08
CA ALA A 595 -1.96 -0.43 -31.31
C ALA A 595 -0.53 0.16 -31.17
N THR A 596 -0.12 0.55 -29.96
CA THR A 596 1.20 1.14 -29.70
C THR A 596 2.11 0.17 -28.97
N SER A 597 3.42 0.31 -29.17
CA SER A 597 4.48 -0.44 -28.48
C SER A 597 5.68 0.43 -28.20
N ASP A 598 6.49 0.02 -27.24
CA ASP A 598 7.85 0.51 -27.14
C ASP A 598 8.64 0.21 -28.42
N LYS A 599 9.57 1.11 -28.75
CA LYS A 599 10.38 1.02 -29.95
C LYS A 599 11.81 1.48 -29.71
N THR A 600 12.78 0.76 -30.28
CA THR A 600 14.15 1.29 -30.45
C THR A 600 14.35 1.72 -31.90
N LEU A 601 14.79 2.95 -32.11
CA LEU A 601 15.24 3.45 -33.42
C LEU A 601 16.78 3.47 -33.43
N VAL A 602 17.38 2.59 -34.22
CA VAL A 602 18.84 2.50 -34.39
C VAL A 602 19.23 3.16 -35.71
N THR A 603 19.93 4.29 -35.70
CA THR A 603 20.24 4.99 -36.96
C THR A 603 21.32 4.28 -37.78
N GLY A 604 22.19 3.49 -37.13
CA GLY A 604 23.20 2.65 -37.75
C GLY A 604 22.88 1.16 -37.70
N ILE A 605 23.86 0.35 -37.28
CA ILE A 605 23.76 -1.11 -37.22
C ILE A 605 23.18 -1.56 -35.88
N ALA A 606 22.21 -2.48 -35.93
CA ALA A 606 21.71 -3.23 -34.79
C ALA A 606 22.18 -4.69 -34.88
N ASN A 607 23.17 -5.06 -34.07
CA ASN A 607 23.61 -6.44 -33.88
C ASN A 607 22.78 -7.07 -32.75
N ILE A 608 21.80 -7.90 -33.12
CA ILE A 608 20.78 -8.41 -32.21
C ILE A 608 21.13 -9.83 -31.75
N GLY A 609 21.01 -10.04 -30.44
CA GLY A 609 20.99 -11.32 -29.75
C GLY A 609 20.02 -11.25 -28.57
N GLY A 610 19.94 -12.33 -27.79
CA GLY A 610 19.08 -12.37 -26.60
C GLY A 610 17.63 -12.69 -26.92
N LYS A 611 16.71 -12.32 -26.02
CA LYS A 611 15.27 -12.60 -26.16
C LYS A 611 14.42 -11.33 -26.03
N VAL A 612 13.23 -11.36 -26.63
CA VAL A 612 12.19 -10.35 -26.41
C VAL A 612 11.33 -10.78 -25.24
N VAL A 613 11.13 -9.88 -24.29
CA VAL A 613 10.17 -10.05 -23.19
C VAL A 613 9.06 -9.03 -23.39
N VAL A 614 7.81 -9.48 -23.36
CA VAL A 614 6.63 -8.69 -23.69
C VAL A 614 5.80 -8.45 -22.44
N ASP A 615 5.45 -7.18 -22.20
CA ASP A 615 4.59 -6.76 -21.11
C ASP A 615 3.34 -6.04 -21.67
N PRO A 616 2.25 -6.78 -21.96
CA PRO A 616 1.00 -6.18 -22.41
C PRO A 616 0.31 -5.46 -21.25
N LEU A 617 0.15 -4.14 -21.38
CA LEU A 617 -0.49 -3.30 -20.36
C LEU A 617 -2.02 -3.40 -20.40
N THR A 618 -2.58 -3.80 -21.54
CA THR A 618 -4.02 -3.99 -21.76
C THR A 618 -4.30 -5.22 -22.65
N ARG A 619 -5.51 -5.78 -22.54
CA ARG A 619 -5.97 -6.89 -23.39
C ARG A 619 -6.05 -6.46 -24.85
N LEU A 620 -5.51 -7.29 -25.75
CA LEU A 620 -5.66 -7.10 -27.19
C LEU A 620 -7.04 -7.55 -27.65
N SER A 621 -7.65 -6.79 -28.56
CA SER A 621 -8.93 -7.11 -29.19
C SER A 621 -8.79 -7.83 -30.52
N ALA A 622 -7.65 -7.69 -31.18
CA ALA A 622 -7.32 -8.35 -32.43
C ALA A 622 -5.85 -8.74 -32.46
N THR A 623 -5.48 -9.59 -33.40
CA THR A 623 -4.08 -9.88 -33.68
C THR A 623 -3.40 -8.60 -34.15
N THR A 624 -2.42 -8.13 -33.39
CA THR A 624 -1.75 -6.84 -33.63
C THR A 624 -0.26 -7.07 -33.88
N THR A 625 0.26 -6.43 -34.92
CA THR A 625 1.69 -6.42 -35.23
C THR A 625 2.28 -5.06 -34.88
N TYR A 626 3.34 -5.06 -34.08
CA TYR A 626 4.06 -3.89 -33.60
C TYR A 626 5.45 -3.84 -34.21
N THR A 627 5.89 -2.67 -34.65
CA THR A 627 7.31 -2.45 -35.01
C THR A 627 8.07 -2.09 -33.75
N ILE A 628 8.76 -3.08 -33.17
CA ILE A 628 9.46 -2.93 -31.89
C ILE A 628 10.90 -2.44 -32.06
N MET A 629 11.47 -2.56 -33.26
CA MET A 629 12.77 -1.98 -33.59
C MET A 629 12.83 -1.62 -35.08
N THR A 630 13.47 -0.50 -35.39
CA THR A 630 13.87 -0.13 -36.76
C THR A 630 15.36 0.20 -36.74
N ALA A 631 16.14 -0.34 -37.68
CA ALA A 631 17.57 -0.05 -37.79
C ALA A 631 17.98 0.46 -39.19
N GLY A 632 19.16 1.07 -39.32
CA GLY A 632 19.81 1.26 -40.62
C GLY A 632 20.23 -0.06 -41.25
N THR A 633 20.66 -1.03 -40.42
CA THR A 633 20.88 -2.43 -40.80
C THR A 633 20.65 -3.32 -39.58
N VAL A 634 19.91 -4.41 -39.74
CA VAL A 634 19.76 -5.45 -38.71
C VAL A 634 20.68 -6.62 -39.03
N SER A 635 21.43 -7.08 -38.03
CA SER A 635 22.29 -8.27 -38.10
C SER A 635 21.98 -9.17 -36.92
N GLY A 636 21.78 -10.47 -37.16
CA GLY A 636 21.34 -11.43 -36.13
C GLY A 636 19.83 -11.42 -35.87
N THR A 637 19.39 -12.22 -34.91
CA THR A 637 17.98 -12.38 -34.53
C THR A 637 17.86 -12.65 -33.03
N PHE A 638 16.78 -12.19 -32.41
CA PHE A 638 16.37 -12.68 -31.09
C PHE A 638 16.07 -14.18 -31.11
N SER A 639 16.37 -14.88 -30.03
CA SER A 639 16.14 -16.33 -29.87
C SER A 639 14.66 -16.70 -29.73
N GLY A 640 13.80 -15.73 -29.40
CA GLY A 640 12.36 -15.91 -29.23
C GLY A 640 11.71 -14.72 -28.53
N ALA A 641 10.40 -14.84 -28.31
CA ALA A 641 9.60 -13.89 -27.53
C ALA A 641 8.80 -14.63 -26.45
N GLU A 642 8.75 -14.05 -25.26
CA GLU A 642 7.96 -14.57 -24.14
C GLU A 642 7.28 -13.41 -23.38
N PHE A 643 6.31 -13.72 -22.53
CA PHE A 643 5.66 -12.71 -21.70
C PHE A 643 6.41 -12.54 -20.37
N LEU A 644 6.52 -11.29 -19.90
CA LEU A 644 7.18 -10.95 -18.64
C LEU A 644 6.57 -11.70 -17.44
N THR A 645 5.24 -11.83 -17.46
CA THR A 645 4.46 -12.62 -16.52
C THR A 645 3.39 -13.40 -17.29
N ALA A 646 2.93 -14.52 -16.72
CA ALA A 646 1.81 -15.26 -17.28
C ALA A 646 0.59 -14.32 -17.37
N THR A 647 0.11 -14.07 -18.58
CA THR A 647 -0.92 -13.08 -18.86
C THR A 647 -2.02 -13.67 -19.72
N SER A 648 -3.24 -13.19 -19.51
CA SER A 648 -4.37 -13.49 -20.37
C SER A 648 -4.66 -12.36 -21.37
N PHE A 649 -3.88 -11.29 -21.39
CA PHE A 649 -4.12 -10.12 -22.24
C PHE A 649 -3.70 -10.33 -23.69
N ALA A 650 -2.69 -11.16 -23.90
CA ALA A 650 -2.17 -11.52 -25.20
C ALA A 650 -1.58 -12.94 -25.14
N ARG A 651 -1.37 -13.55 -26.31
CA ARG A 651 -0.75 -14.87 -26.47
C ARG A 651 0.03 -14.97 -27.78
N ASN A 652 0.72 -16.08 -27.98
CA ASN A 652 1.44 -16.43 -29.20
C ASN A 652 2.37 -15.29 -29.69
N ALA A 653 3.28 -14.86 -28.83
CA ALA A 653 4.29 -13.87 -29.19
C ALA A 653 5.20 -14.42 -30.29
N ARG A 654 5.15 -13.79 -31.47
CA ARG A 654 5.93 -14.20 -32.65
C ARG A 654 6.71 -13.02 -33.21
N LEU A 655 7.93 -13.29 -33.64
CA LEU A 655 8.83 -12.30 -34.21
C LEU A 655 8.94 -12.50 -35.73
N ALA A 656 8.97 -11.40 -36.46
CA ALA A 656 9.27 -11.37 -37.90
C ALA A 656 10.26 -10.24 -38.21
N TYR A 657 11.03 -10.43 -39.29
CA TYR A 657 12.05 -9.48 -39.72
C TYR A 657 11.74 -9.08 -41.17
N VAL A 658 11.46 -7.80 -41.40
CA VAL A 658 11.06 -7.27 -42.71
C VAL A 658 11.92 -6.06 -43.03
N GLY A 659 12.77 -6.17 -44.05
CA GLY A 659 13.78 -5.14 -44.32
C GLY A 659 14.71 -4.98 -43.12
N ASN A 660 14.72 -3.78 -42.52
CA ASN A 660 15.49 -3.49 -41.30
C ASN A 660 14.60 -3.30 -40.05
N ASP A 661 13.36 -3.79 -40.10
CA ASP A 661 12.43 -3.74 -38.97
C ASP A 661 12.32 -5.10 -38.27
N VAL A 662 12.21 -5.06 -36.94
CA VAL A 662 11.81 -6.20 -36.11
C VAL A 662 10.36 -5.99 -35.69
N LEU A 663 9.53 -6.96 -36.07
CA LEU A 663 8.10 -6.96 -35.81
C LEU A 663 7.76 -7.96 -34.71
N LEU A 664 6.92 -7.55 -33.77
CA LEU A 664 6.29 -8.41 -32.77
C LEU A 664 4.81 -8.54 -33.10
N THR A 665 4.33 -9.75 -33.38
CA THR A 665 2.89 -9.98 -33.50
C THR A 665 2.38 -10.75 -32.29
N LEU A 666 1.27 -10.28 -31.74
CA LEU A 666 0.58 -10.87 -30.60
C LEU A 666 -0.87 -11.20 -31.00
N ASP A 667 -1.38 -12.32 -30.52
CA ASP A 667 -2.80 -12.64 -30.63
C ASP A 667 -3.54 -12.23 -29.34
N PRO A 668 -4.84 -11.91 -29.41
CA PRO A 668 -5.69 -11.73 -28.24
C PRO A 668 -5.65 -12.96 -27.33
N GLY A 669 -5.60 -12.75 -26.02
CA GLY A 669 -5.79 -13.86 -25.09
C GLY A 669 -7.24 -14.33 -25.10
N SER A 670 -7.44 -15.62 -25.35
CA SER A 670 -8.74 -16.29 -25.50
C SER A 670 -8.98 -17.33 -24.39
N LEU A 671 -10.23 -17.55 -23.99
CA LEU A 671 -10.61 -18.61 -23.04
C LEU A 671 -10.54 -20.00 -23.67
N SER A 672 -10.93 -20.15 -24.94
CA SER A 672 -11.01 -21.45 -25.60
C SER A 672 -9.66 -22.18 -25.65
N SER A 673 -8.56 -21.43 -25.74
CA SER A 673 -7.20 -21.98 -25.69
C SER A 673 -6.74 -22.41 -24.31
N SER A 674 -7.40 -21.93 -23.26
CA SER A 674 -7.10 -22.25 -21.87
C SER A 674 -7.92 -23.45 -21.36
N LEU A 675 -8.82 -23.98 -22.19
CA LEU A 675 -9.64 -25.13 -21.82
C LEU A 675 -8.81 -26.42 -21.76
N PRO A 676 -8.95 -27.22 -20.70
CA PRO A 676 -8.35 -28.55 -20.66
C PRO A 676 -9.04 -29.49 -21.67
N GLY A 677 -8.33 -30.53 -22.10
CA GLY A 677 -8.81 -31.45 -23.15
C GLY A 677 -10.15 -32.14 -22.85
N ASN A 678 -10.51 -32.27 -21.58
CA ASN A 678 -11.76 -32.86 -21.10
C ASN A 678 -12.95 -31.87 -20.98
N ALA A 679 -12.83 -30.63 -21.45
CA ALA A 679 -13.95 -29.69 -21.48
C ALA A 679 -15.13 -30.26 -22.30
N ASN A 680 -16.35 -30.15 -21.78
CA ASN A 680 -17.57 -30.61 -22.45
C ASN A 680 -18.06 -29.59 -23.50
N ILE A 681 -19.08 -29.97 -24.30
CA ILE A 681 -19.58 -29.12 -25.40
C ILE A 681 -20.15 -27.79 -24.89
N ASN A 682 -20.95 -27.78 -23.82
CA ASN A 682 -21.50 -26.55 -23.24
C ASN A 682 -20.40 -25.58 -22.79
N GLN A 683 -19.36 -26.08 -22.10
CA GLN A 683 -18.23 -25.26 -21.66
C GLN A 683 -17.45 -24.67 -22.85
N ARG A 684 -17.23 -25.46 -23.91
CA ARG A 684 -16.61 -24.99 -25.16
C ARG A 684 -17.46 -23.93 -25.85
N ASN A 685 -18.77 -24.12 -25.90
CA ASN A 685 -19.71 -23.17 -26.48
C ASN A 685 -19.68 -21.83 -25.74
N VAL A 686 -19.68 -21.84 -24.41
CA VAL A 686 -19.58 -20.62 -23.58
C VAL A 686 -18.25 -19.90 -23.83
N ALA A 687 -17.13 -20.62 -23.77
CA ALA A 687 -15.80 -20.03 -24.00
C ALA A 687 -15.69 -19.44 -25.42
N ALA A 688 -16.17 -20.17 -26.44
CA ALA A 688 -16.21 -19.71 -27.82
C ALA A 688 -17.13 -18.49 -28.00
N GLY A 689 -18.27 -18.44 -27.30
CA GLY A 689 -19.15 -17.28 -27.28
C GLY A 689 -18.42 -16.04 -26.75
N ILE A 690 -17.77 -16.14 -25.59
CA ILE A 690 -17.00 -15.03 -25.00
C ILE A 690 -15.87 -14.59 -25.94
N ASP A 691 -15.13 -15.55 -26.50
CA ASP A 691 -14.05 -15.27 -27.44
C ASP A 691 -14.58 -14.56 -28.70
N ASN A 692 -15.72 -14.98 -29.26
CA ASN A 692 -16.34 -14.33 -30.41
C ASN A 692 -16.80 -12.89 -30.09
N GLY A 693 -17.36 -12.66 -28.90
CA GLY A 693 -17.71 -11.31 -28.46
C GLY A 693 -16.50 -10.40 -28.35
N LEU A 694 -15.38 -10.92 -27.84
CA LEU A 694 -14.11 -10.21 -27.77
C LEU A 694 -13.52 -9.92 -29.15
N LEU A 695 -13.46 -10.93 -30.03
CA LEU A 695 -12.95 -10.82 -31.41
C LEU A 695 -13.82 -9.92 -32.29
N GLY A 696 -15.11 -9.80 -31.97
CA GLY A 696 -16.04 -8.85 -32.59
C GLY A 696 -15.87 -7.40 -32.14
N GLY A 697 -14.88 -7.11 -31.28
CA GLY A 697 -14.59 -5.76 -30.78
C GLY A 697 -15.37 -5.38 -29.50
N GLY A 698 -16.06 -6.34 -28.86
CA GLY A 698 -16.75 -6.12 -27.60
C GLY A 698 -15.77 -5.80 -26.46
N ALA A 699 -16.02 -4.73 -25.72
CA ALA A 699 -15.26 -4.42 -24.52
C ALA A 699 -15.62 -5.42 -23.41
N LEU A 700 -14.63 -6.21 -22.96
CA LEU A 700 -14.84 -7.23 -21.93
C LEU A 700 -15.12 -6.58 -20.56
N PRO A 701 -16.30 -6.77 -19.96
CA PRO A 701 -16.58 -6.24 -18.63
C PRO A 701 -15.65 -6.86 -17.57
N ALA A 702 -15.28 -6.09 -16.54
CA ALA A 702 -14.27 -6.49 -15.56
C ALA A 702 -14.57 -7.85 -14.88
N GLY A 703 -15.84 -8.19 -14.63
CA GLY A 703 -16.21 -9.46 -14.00
C GLY A 703 -15.87 -10.70 -14.85
N PHE A 704 -15.75 -10.57 -16.18
CA PHE A 704 -15.27 -11.68 -17.03
C PHE A 704 -13.78 -11.97 -16.85
N ASN A 705 -12.97 -11.02 -16.35
CA ASN A 705 -11.54 -11.26 -16.10
C ASN A 705 -11.31 -12.38 -15.09
N ALA A 706 -12.26 -12.62 -14.18
CA ALA A 706 -12.21 -13.74 -13.24
C ALA A 706 -12.10 -15.09 -13.96
N LEU A 707 -12.77 -15.28 -15.10
CA LEU A 707 -12.67 -16.51 -15.89
C LEU A 707 -11.25 -16.73 -16.41
N PHE A 708 -10.58 -15.67 -16.84
CA PHE A 708 -9.22 -15.74 -17.39
C PHE A 708 -8.14 -15.98 -16.33
N ALA A 709 -8.48 -15.83 -15.04
CA ALA A 709 -7.60 -16.17 -13.92
C ALA A 709 -7.74 -17.63 -13.46
N LEU A 710 -8.76 -18.36 -13.96
CA LEU A 710 -9.01 -19.76 -13.60
C LEU A 710 -8.38 -20.71 -14.63
N SER A 711 -8.04 -21.91 -14.18
CA SER A 711 -7.60 -23.02 -15.03
C SER A 711 -8.12 -24.35 -14.51
N GLY A 712 -8.05 -25.41 -15.30
CA GLY A 712 -8.49 -26.76 -14.91
C GLY A 712 -9.96 -26.82 -14.45
N THR A 713 -10.24 -27.62 -13.42
CA THR A 713 -11.60 -27.84 -12.90
C THR A 713 -12.33 -26.55 -12.44
N PRO A 714 -11.68 -25.60 -11.72
CA PRO A 714 -12.31 -24.32 -11.40
C PRO A 714 -12.86 -23.56 -12.61
N LEU A 715 -12.11 -23.50 -13.72
CA LEU A 715 -12.57 -22.87 -14.97
C LEU A 715 -13.77 -23.61 -15.56
N LEU A 716 -13.71 -24.96 -15.61
CA LEU A 716 -14.81 -25.77 -16.12
C LEU A 716 -16.10 -25.56 -15.31
N ASN A 717 -16.02 -25.50 -13.98
CA ASN A 717 -17.17 -25.23 -13.12
C ASN A 717 -17.76 -23.83 -13.33
N ALA A 718 -16.89 -22.82 -13.49
CA ALA A 718 -17.31 -21.46 -13.78
C ALA A 718 -18.05 -21.37 -15.13
N LEU A 719 -17.53 -22.01 -16.18
CA LEU A 719 -18.18 -22.06 -17.48
C LEU A 719 -19.51 -22.84 -17.46
N THR A 720 -19.61 -23.91 -16.65
CA THR A 720 -20.88 -24.61 -16.42
C THR A 720 -21.93 -23.67 -15.80
N GLN A 721 -21.55 -22.88 -14.77
CA GLN A 721 -22.47 -21.90 -14.16
C GLN A 721 -22.87 -20.80 -15.15
N ALA A 722 -21.94 -20.32 -15.97
CA ALA A 722 -22.16 -19.30 -16.98
C ALA A 722 -23.04 -19.77 -18.16
N SER A 723 -23.19 -21.09 -18.35
CA SER A 723 -23.94 -21.66 -19.47
C SER A 723 -25.44 -21.36 -19.45
N GLY A 724 -26.05 -21.17 -18.27
CA GLY A 724 -27.50 -20.93 -18.19
C GLY A 724 -28.37 -22.15 -18.54
N GLU A 725 -27.89 -23.38 -18.32
CA GLU A 725 -28.62 -24.61 -18.66
C GLU A 725 -30.06 -24.68 -18.11
N THR A 726 -30.35 -24.02 -16.99
CA THR A 726 -31.69 -23.94 -16.36
C THR A 726 -32.81 -23.63 -17.35
N ALA A 727 -32.56 -22.79 -18.35
CA ALA A 727 -33.54 -22.43 -19.38
C ALA A 727 -34.08 -23.64 -20.17
N THR A 728 -33.28 -24.70 -20.34
CA THR A 728 -33.66 -25.90 -21.10
C THR A 728 -34.72 -26.76 -20.39
N GLY A 729 -34.83 -26.67 -19.06
CA GLY A 729 -35.79 -27.47 -18.27
C GLY A 729 -37.26 -27.08 -18.46
N THR A 730 -37.51 -25.87 -18.97
CA THR A 730 -38.87 -25.37 -19.23
C THR A 730 -39.60 -26.21 -20.29
N GLN A 731 -38.92 -26.51 -21.40
CA GLN A 731 -39.45 -27.31 -22.51
C GLN A 731 -39.96 -28.67 -22.02
N GLN A 732 -39.13 -29.40 -21.28
CA GLN A 732 -39.48 -30.74 -20.80
C GLN A 732 -40.67 -30.71 -19.83
N THR A 733 -40.67 -29.75 -18.92
CA THR A 733 -41.73 -29.63 -17.90
C THR A 733 -43.08 -29.31 -18.54
N THR A 734 -43.11 -28.46 -19.56
CA THR A 734 -44.34 -28.15 -20.31
C THR A 734 -44.84 -29.34 -21.13
N PHE A 735 -43.95 -30.08 -21.81
CA PHE A 735 -44.35 -31.29 -22.54
C PHE A 735 -44.97 -32.33 -21.60
N ASN A 736 -44.39 -32.52 -20.41
CA ASN A 736 -44.95 -33.43 -19.41
C ASN A 736 -46.35 -33.00 -18.95
N ALA A 737 -46.55 -31.70 -18.67
CA ALA A 737 -47.85 -31.18 -18.27
C ALA A 737 -48.92 -31.35 -19.36
N MET A 738 -48.57 -31.11 -20.63
CA MET A 738 -49.47 -31.33 -21.76
C MET A 738 -49.77 -32.81 -21.99
N ASN A 739 -48.77 -33.68 -21.86
CA ASN A 739 -48.95 -35.14 -21.99
C ASN A 739 -49.90 -35.70 -20.92
N MET A 740 -49.76 -35.27 -19.66
CA MET A 740 -50.66 -35.68 -18.58
C MET A 740 -52.10 -35.20 -18.81
N PHE A 741 -52.28 -33.93 -19.20
CA PHE A 741 -53.60 -33.38 -19.48
C PHE A 741 -54.25 -34.05 -20.70
N MET A 742 -53.48 -34.31 -21.75
CA MET A 742 -53.96 -35.03 -22.94
C MET A 742 -54.34 -36.48 -22.61
N GLY A 743 -53.51 -37.17 -21.83
CA GLY A 743 -53.79 -38.51 -21.33
C GLY A 743 -55.07 -38.56 -20.48
N LEU A 744 -55.37 -37.50 -19.73
CA LEU A 744 -56.58 -37.37 -18.94
C LEU A 744 -57.82 -37.03 -19.80
N LEU A 745 -57.67 -36.14 -20.79
CA LEU A 745 -58.73 -35.81 -21.75
C LEU A 745 -59.16 -37.02 -22.58
N THR A 746 -58.19 -37.78 -23.10
CA THR A 746 -58.44 -38.97 -23.92
C THR A 746 -58.59 -40.25 -23.12
N ASP A 747 -58.56 -40.16 -21.78
CA ASP A 747 -58.57 -41.35 -20.93
C ASP A 747 -59.85 -42.17 -21.21
N PRO A 748 -59.71 -43.39 -21.77
CA PRO A 748 -60.85 -44.26 -21.97
C PRO A 748 -61.48 -44.70 -20.63
N PHE A 749 -60.76 -44.53 -19.52
CA PHE A 749 -61.09 -45.02 -18.18
C PHE A 749 -61.73 -43.97 -17.26
N VAL A 750 -61.96 -42.76 -17.76
CA VAL A 750 -62.89 -41.81 -17.11
C VAL A 750 -64.31 -42.36 -17.34
N ALA A 751 -64.94 -42.80 -16.25
CA ALA A 751 -66.13 -43.65 -16.22
C ALA A 751 -67.16 -43.38 -17.33
N GLY A 752 -67.69 -44.45 -17.93
CA GLY A 752 -68.83 -44.39 -18.83
C GLY A 752 -68.55 -43.96 -20.27
N ARG A 753 -67.34 -43.52 -20.65
CA ARG A 753 -66.91 -43.23 -22.05
C ARG A 753 -66.76 -44.48 -22.94
N ASP A 754 -66.79 -45.66 -22.33
CA ASP A 754 -66.89 -46.97 -22.99
C ASP A 754 -68.36 -47.41 -23.08
N ASP A 755 -68.68 -48.18 -24.13
CA ASP A 755 -70.01 -48.61 -24.62
C ASP A 755 -71.18 -48.60 -23.59
N PRO A 756 -72.23 -47.76 -23.76
CA PRO A 756 -73.43 -47.76 -22.93
C PRO A 756 -74.27 -49.05 -23.01
N ARG A 757 -73.93 -50.03 -23.86
CA ARG A 757 -74.61 -51.34 -23.94
C ARG A 757 -74.26 -52.31 -22.81
N SER A 758 -73.31 -51.99 -21.93
CA SER A 758 -72.92 -52.88 -20.81
C SER A 758 -73.82 -52.77 -19.56
N SER A 759 -74.93 -52.04 -19.60
CA SER A 759 -75.90 -51.93 -18.48
C SER A 759 -77.02 -52.99 -18.50
N SER A 760 -76.95 -53.99 -19.38
CA SER A 760 -77.86 -55.14 -19.33
C SER A 760 -77.17 -56.37 -18.70
N VAL A 761 -77.76 -56.86 -17.62
CA VAL A 761 -77.42 -58.11 -16.93
C VAL A 761 -77.26 -59.23 -17.96
N ALA A 762 -76.01 -59.63 -18.25
CA ALA A 762 -75.74 -60.86 -18.98
C ALA A 762 -76.10 -62.03 -18.07
N THR A 763 -77.32 -62.55 -18.24
CA THR A 763 -77.78 -63.81 -17.66
C THR A 763 -76.84 -64.94 -18.09
N THR A 764 -76.08 -65.49 -17.15
CA THR A 764 -75.29 -66.70 -17.33
C THR A 764 -76.21 -67.92 -17.42
N GLY A 765 -76.65 -68.27 -18.63
CA GLY A 765 -77.30 -69.55 -18.91
C GLY A 765 -76.26 -70.60 -19.27
N TYR A 766 -75.79 -71.35 -18.27
CA TYR A 766 -75.15 -72.66 -18.45
C TYR A 766 -76.12 -73.68 -17.84
N ALA A 767 -76.91 -74.34 -18.69
CA ALA A 767 -77.50 -75.63 -18.39
C ALA A 767 -76.92 -76.59 -19.42
N ALA A 768 -76.02 -77.44 -18.94
CA ALA A 768 -75.47 -78.56 -19.70
C ALA A 768 -76.48 -79.72 -19.64
N ASP A 769 -76.77 -80.27 -20.82
CA ASP A 769 -77.16 -81.64 -21.12
C ASP A 769 -77.19 -81.69 -22.67
N ASP A 770 -76.57 -82.60 -23.40
CA ASP A 770 -75.80 -83.76 -23.00
C ASP A 770 -75.01 -84.23 -24.24
N SER A 771 -73.94 -84.95 -23.97
CA SER A 771 -73.16 -85.90 -24.78
C SER A 771 -73.52 -86.22 -26.24
N ASP A 772 -72.46 -86.30 -27.06
CA ASP A 772 -72.39 -86.99 -28.34
C ASP A 772 -72.92 -88.43 -28.24
N ALA A 773 -74.08 -88.67 -28.87
CA ALA A 773 -74.48 -89.96 -29.42
C ALA A 773 -74.75 -89.80 -30.93
N LEU A 774 -74.07 -90.64 -31.71
CA LEU A 774 -73.93 -90.68 -33.16
C LEU A 774 -75.27 -90.77 -33.92
N ALA A 775 -75.35 -90.11 -35.09
CA ALA A 775 -75.42 -90.76 -36.41
C ALA A 775 -76.28 -90.02 -37.47
N PHE A 776 -75.62 -89.78 -38.61
CA PHE A 776 -76.10 -89.91 -40.00
C PHE A 776 -77.28 -89.07 -40.55
N ALA A 777 -76.95 -88.46 -41.70
CA ALA A 777 -77.80 -88.07 -42.84
C ALA A 777 -78.58 -86.74 -42.79
N ASP A 778 -77.95 -85.77 -43.46
CA ASP A 778 -78.52 -84.93 -44.52
C ASP A 778 -79.15 -83.54 -44.21
N ARG A 779 -78.70 -82.60 -45.06
CA ARG A 779 -79.15 -81.26 -45.41
C ARG A 779 -79.08 -80.09 -44.41
N LYS A 780 -78.08 -79.22 -44.65
CA LYS A 780 -78.02 -77.81 -44.19
C LYS A 780 -79.23 -77.01 -44.71
N ARG A 781 -80.01 -76.42 -43.79
CA ARG A 781 -81.04 -75.39 -44.07
C ARG A 781 -80.43 -73.99 -44.24
N THR A 782 -80.97 -73.21 -45.18
CA THR A 782 -80.41 -71.93 -45.65
C THR A 782 -80.87 -70.72 -44.82
N GLY A 783 -80.08 -69.63 -44.87
CA GLY A 783 -80.18 -68.47 -43.95
C GLY A 783 -81.52 -67.76 -43.85
N ALA A 784 -82.38 -67.80 -44.88
CA ALA A 784 -83.69 -67.15 -44.86
C ALA A 784 -84.68 -67.77 -43.84
N GLU A 785 -84.51 -69.04 -43.46
CA GLU A 785 -85.38 -69.71 -42.47
C GLU A 785 -84.99 -69.34 -41.02
N ARG A 786 -83.79 -68.80 -40.78
CA ARG A 786 -83.37 -68.31 -39.45
C ARG A 786 -83.84 -66.89 -39.17
N ASP A 787 -83.93 -66.04 -40.18
CA ASP A 787 -84.34 -64.64 -40.01
C ASP A 787 -85.86 -64.48 -39.76
N ALA A 788 -86.68 -65.46 -40.18
CA ALA A 788 -88.13 -65.44 -39.95
C ALA A 788 -88.56 -65.73 -38.50
N TYR A 789 -87.70 -66.38 -37.70
CA TYR A 789 -87.99 -66.68 -36.28
C TYR A 789 -87.45 -65.64 -35.29
N ALA A 790 -86.66 -64.67 -35.75
CA ALA A 790 -86.14 -63.58 -34.93
C ALA A 790 -87.11 -62.38 -34.78
N ALA A 791 -88.25 -62.40 -35.48
CA ALA A 791 -89.18 -61.27 -35.57
C ALA A 791 -90.37 -61.31 -34.59
N ILE A 792 -90.38 -62.19 -33.58
CA ILE A 792 -91.50 -62.30 -32.61
C ILE A 792 -91.02 -61.94 -31.19
N SER A 793 -91.19 -60.67 -30.83
CA SER A 793 -90.94 -60.14 -29.48
C SER A 793 -92.03 -60.59 -28.50
N ARG A 794 -91.69 -61.44 -27.51
CA ARG A 794 -92.61 -61.92 -26.44
C ARG A 794 -92.43 -61.26 -25.07
N LYS A 795 -91.98 -60.00 -25.00
CA LYS A 795 -91.94 -59.24 -23.74
C LYS A 795 -92.28 -57.77 -24.00
N ALA A 796 -93.13 -57.18 -23.15
CA ALA A 796 -93.52 -55.78 -23.23
C ALA A 796 -92.28 -54.85 -23.31
N PRO A 797 -92.31 -53.77 -24.10
CA PRO A 797 -91.22 -52.80 -24.11
C PRO A 797 -91.04 -52.24 -22.70
N GLN A 798 -89.84 -52.32 -22.15
CA GLN A 798 -89.52 -51.55 -20.94
C GLN A 798 -89.73 -50.07 -21.26
N ALA A 799 -90.37 -49.34 -20.33
CA ALA A 799 -90.43 -47.89 -20.40
C ALA A 799 -89.02 -47.34 -20.62
N GLN A 800 -88.86 -46.42 -21.57
CA GLN A 800 -87.58 -45.75 -21.77
C GLN A 800 -87.20 -45.05 -20.46
N GLY A 801 -86.24 -45.64 -19.74
CA GLY A 801 -85.59 -44.98 -18.62
C GLY A 801 -84.90 -43.72 -19.10
N PHE A 802 -84.74 -42.75 -18.21
CA PHE A 802 -83.96 -41.55 -18.46
C PHE A 802 -82.56 -41.93 -18.99
N GLU A 803 -82.25 -41.54 -20.23
CA GLU A 803 -80.93 -41.72 -20.81
C GLU A 803 -79.98 -40.67 -20.23
N ALA A 804 -79.04 -41.11 -19.42
CA ALA A 804 -78.07 -40.25 -18.78
C ALA A 804 -77.03 -39.74 -19.78
N ARG A 805 -77.34 -38.62 -20.44
CA ARG A 805 -76.55 -38.04 -21.54
C ARG A 805 -75.47 -37.08 -21.08
N TRP A 806 -75.58 -36.55 -19.86
CA TRP A 806 -74.59 -35.64 -19.30
C TRP A 806 -73.77 -36.34 -18.24
N SER A 807 -72.50 -35.96 -18.18
CA SER A 807 -71.69 -36.32 -17.04
C SER A 807 -70.66 -35.26 -16.75
N VAL A 808 -70.40 -35.04 -15.46
CA VAL A 808 -69.38 -34.12 -14.98
C VAL A 808 -68.38 -34.87 -14.16
N TRP A 809 -67.13 -34.47 -14.27
CA TRP A 809 -66.05 -35.12 -13.56
C TRP A 809 -65.01 -34.11 -13.12
N THR A 810 -64.31 -34.46 -12.06
CA THR A 810 -63.16 -33.73 -11.56
C THR A 810 -62.04 -34.71 -11.28
N ALA A 811 -60.81 -34.27 -11.47
CA ALA A 811 -59.65 -35.08 -11.15
C ALA A 811 -58.50 -34.25 -10.57
N GLY A 812 -57.78 -34.85 -9.63
CA GLY A 812 -56.45 -34.39 -9.24
C GLY A 812 -55.40 -35.23 -9.95
N PHE A 813 -54.37 -34.61 -10.49
CA PHE A 813 -53.23 -35.30 -11.10
C PHE A 813 -51.90 -34.72 -10.63
N GLY A 814 -50.87 -35.56 -10.60
CA GLY A 814 -49.52 -35.11 -10.32
C GLY A 814 -48.49 -36.17 -10.64
N GLY A 815 -47.24 -35.75 -10.78
CA GLY A 815 -46.16 -36.65 -11.13
C GLY A 815 -44.80 -36.00 -11.01
N SER A 816 -43.77 -36.84 -11.11
CA SER A 816 -42.37 -36.42 -11.15
C SER A 816 -41.61 -37.20 -12.21
N GLN A 817 -40.74 -36.50 -12.93
CA GLN A 817 -39.87 -37.09 -13.93
C GLN A 817 -38.43 -36.63 -13.72
N THR A 818 -37.50 -37.59 -13.69
CA THR A 818 -36.06 -37.35 -13.72
C THR A 818 -35.49 -37.82 -15.05
N THR A 819 -34.68 -36.97 -15.68
CA THR A 819 -33.96 -37.26 -16.92
C THR A 819 -32.46 -37.08 -16.67
N ASP A 820 -31.68 -38.14 -16.87
CA ASP A 820 -30.24 -38.16 -16.61
C ASP A 820 -29.49 -37.23 -17.59
N GLY A 821 -28.49 -36.50 -17.09
CA GLY A 821 -27.65 -35.61 -17.90
C GLY A 821 -26.58 -36.35 -18.71
N ASN A 822 -25.94 -35.65 -19.66
CA ASN A 822 -24.86 -36.19 -20.48
C ASN A 822 -23.56 -35.40 -20.26
N GLY A 823 -22.56 -36.06 -19.67
CA GLY A 823 -21.27 -35.43 -19.33
C GLY A 823 -20.46 -34.94 -20.53
N ALA A 824 -20.59 -35.55 -21.71
CA ALA A 824 -19.89 -35.11 -22.93
C ALA A 824 -20.54 -33.84 -23.53
N LEU A 825 -21.87 -33.76 -23.48
CA LEU A 825 -22.60 -32.53 -23.82
C LEU A 825 -22.39 -31.44 -22.76
N GLY A 826 -22.23 -31.84 -21.50
CA GLY A 826 -22.18 -30.93 -20.36
C GLY A 826 -23.56 -30.58 -19.83
N SER A 827 -24.55 -31.43 -20.07
CA SER A 827 -25.88 -31.31 -19.48
C SER A 827 -25.96 -32.04 -18.15
N ASN A 828 -26.72 -31.46 -17.23
CA ASN A 828 -26.93 -31.96 -15.88
C ASN A 828 -28.29 -32.66 -15.76
N THR A 829 -28.42 -33.55 -14.78
CA THR A 829 -29.69 -34.24 -14.50
C THR A 829 -30.79 -33.23 -14.18
N VAL A 830 -31.95 -33.38 -14.83
CA VAL A 830 -33.13 -32.53 -14.63
C VAL A 830 -34.22 -33.34 -13.92
N THR A 831 -34.81 -32.76 -12.88
CA THR A 831 -36.01 -33.32 -12.23
C THR A 831 -37.14 -32.32 -12.27
N SER A 832 -38.28 -32.74 -12.82
CA SER A 832 -39.53 -31.97 -12.89
C SER A 832 -40.62 -32.60 -12.02
N ARG A 833 -41.54 -31.76 -11.55
CA ARG A 833 -42.74 -32.15 -10.80
C ARG A 833 -43.91 -31.30 -11.24
N ILE A 834 -45.08 -31.92 -11.31
CA ILE A 834 -46.33 -31.29 -11.73
C ILE A 834 -47.41 -31.70 -10.74
N ALA A 835 -48.29 -30.77 -10.38
CA ALA A 835 -49.52 -31.05 -9.65
C ALA A 835 -50.62 -30.13 -10.16
N GLY A 836 -51.82 -30.67 -10.36
CA GLY A 836 -52.95 -29.92 -10.88
C GLY A 836 -54.29 -30.55 -10.57
N ALA A 837 -55.32 -29.75 -10.78
CA ALA A 837 -56.71 -30.18 -10.73
C ALA A 837 -57.39 -29.83 -12.06
N VAL A 838 -58.34 -30.66 -12.45
CA VAL A 838 -59.07 -30.53 -13.71
C VAL A 838 -60.55 -30.81 -13.47
N ALA A 839 -61.40 -30.05 -14.13
CA ALA A 839 -62.84 -30.31 -14.18
C ALA A 839 -63.28 -30.38 -15.64
N GLY A 840 -64.18 -31.30 -15.94
CA GLY A 840 -64.69 -31.49 -17.29
C GLY A 840 -66.13 -31.96 -17.32
N ALA A 841 -66.73 -31.84 -18.49
CA ALA A 841 -68.07 -32.31 -18.79
C ALA A 841 -68.08 -33.08 -20.11
N ASP A 842 -68.81 -34.18 -20.13
CA ASP A 842 -69.00 -35.03 -21.30
C ASP A 842 -70.48 -35.08 -21.68
N TYR A 843 -70.76 -35.10 -22.98
CA TYR A 843 -72.10 -35.21 -23.56
C TYR A 843 -72.18 -36.35 -24.58
N TRP A 844 -73.17 -37.21 -24.41
CA TRP A 844 -73.50 -38.29 -25.35
C TRP A 844 -74.44 -37.79 -26.45
N PHE A 845 -73.91 -37.67 -27.67
CA PHE A 845 -74.71 -37.34 -28.86
C PHE A 845 -75.50 -38.54 -29.37
N SER A 846 -74.97 -39.74 -29.16
CA SER A 846 -75.60 -41.03 -29.47
C SER A 846 -74.96 -42.11 -28.61
N PRO A 847 -75.52 -43.33 -28.49
CA PRO A 847 -74.89 -44.42 -27.74
C PRO A 847 -73.46 -44.78 -28.19
N SER A 848 -73.03 -44.37 -29.39
CA SER A 848 -71.67 -44.61 -29.90
C SER A 848 -70.79 -43.36 -29.96
N THR A 849 -71.30 -42.16 -29.68
CA THR A 849 -70.54 -40.90 -29.82
C THR A 849 -70.64 -40.04 -28.57
N VAL A 850 -69.48 -39.75 -27.97
CA VAL A 850 -69.33 -38.82 -26.85
C VAL A 850 -68.33 -37.73 -27.23
N ALA A 851 -68.60 -36.49 -26.83
CA ALA A 851 -67.60 -35.44 -26.83
C ALA A 851 -67.63 -34.71 -25.49
N GLY A 852 -66.52 -34.08 -25.13
CA GLY A 852 -66.42 -33.34 -23.89
C GLY A 852 -65.31 -32.32 -23.92
N PHE A 853 -65.29 -31.49 -22.88
CA PHE A 853 -64.24 -30.50 -22.67
C PHE A 853 -63.78 -30.53 -21.22
N ALA A 854 -62.55 -30.07 -20.99
CA ALA A 854 -62.01 -29.92 -19.65
C ALA A 854 -61.16 -28.67 -19.52
N LEU A 855 -61.14 -28.11 -18.32
CA LEU A 855 -60.29 -27.02 -17.90
C LEU A 855 -59.44 -27.49 -16.73
N ALA A 856 -58.13 -27.25 -16.78
CA ALA A 856 -57.19 -27.59 -15.73
C ALA A 856 -56.40 -26.37 -15.26
N GLY A 857 -56.09 -26.37 -13.97
CA GLY A 857 -55.19 -25.41 -13.34
C GLY A 857 -54.21 -26.14 -12.43
N GLY A 858 -52.97 -25.67 -12.34
CA GLY A 858 -51.96 -26.31 -11.53
C GLY A 858 -50.64 -25.55 -11.49
N GLY A 859 -49.63 -26.23 -10.97
CA GLY A 859 -48.27 -25.71 -10.91
C GLY A 859 -47.25 -26.74 -11.35
N THR A 860 -46.15 -26.25 -11.91
CA THR A 860 -44.96 -27.07 -12.18
C THR A 860 -43.75 -26.52 -11.42
N ASN A 861 -42.81 -27.40 -11.10
CA ASN A 861 -41.46 -27.01 -10.70
C ASN A 861 -40.44 -27.95 -11.33
N PHE A 862 -39.25 -27.44 -11.60
CA PHE A 862 -38.12 -28.23 -12.05
C PHE A 862 -36.81 -27.74 -11.45
N SER A 863 -35.83 -28.62 -11.41
CA SER A 863 -34.47 -28.34 -10.95
C SER A 863 -33.46 -29.00 -11.89
N VAL A 864 -32.39 -28.27 -12.19
CA VAL A 864 -31.23 -28.74 -12.96
C VAL A 864 -30.07 -28.86 -11.98
N ALA A 865 -29.51 -30.06 -11.82
CA ALA A 865 -28.42 -30.29 -10.88
C ALA A 865 -27.23 -29.36 -11.19
N ASN A 866 -26.64 -28.73 -10.16
CA ASN A 866 -25.54 -27.75 -10.32
C ASN A 866 -25.86 -26.54 -11.23
N GLY A 867 -27.12 -26.31 -11.57
CA GLY A 867 -27.58 -25.18 -12.38
C GLY A 867 -28.53 -24.29 -11.58
N GLY A 868 -29.83 -24.45 -11.80
CA GLY A 868 -30.85 -23.65 -11.15
C GLY A 868 -32.22 -24.34 -11.11
N THR A 869 -33.24 -23.56 -10.80
CA THR A 869 -34.61 -24.04 -10.63
C THR A 869 -35.57 -23.25 -11.52
N GLY A 870 -36.71 -23.82 -11.82
CA GLY A 870 -37.82 -23.07 -12.39
C GLY A 870 -39.15 -23.54 -11.83
N ARG A 871 -40.14 -22.66 -11.91
CA ARG A 871 -41.52 -22.92 -11.51
C ARG A 871 -42.46 -22.27 -12.49
N SER A 872 -43.66 -22.82 -12.64
CA SER A 872 -44.69 -22.19 -13.44
C SER A 872 -46.08 -22.40 -12.86
N ASP A 873 -46.94 -21.40 -13.04
CA ASP A 873 -48.38 -21.54 -12.87
C ASP A 873 -48.99 -21.87 -14.23
N LEU A 874 -49.84 -22.90 -14.31
CA LEU A 874 -50.37 -23.41 -15.57
C LEU A 874 -51.89 -23.38 -15.64
N PHE A 875 -52.40 -23.04 -16.83
CA PHE A 875 -53.80 -23.18 -17.23
C PHE A 875 -53.86 -24.03 -18.50
N GLN A 876 -54.75 -25.01 -18.55
CA GLN A 876 -54.96 -25.81 -19.74
C GLN A 876 -56.46 -25.92 -20.05
N ALA A 877 -56.79 -25.95 -21.33
CA ALA A 877 -58.14 -26.15 -21.82
C ALA A 877 -58.08 -27.11 -23.00
N GLY A 878 -59.03 -28.04 -23.07
CA GLY A 878 -59.08 -28.94 -24.22
C GLY A 878 -60.43 -29.60 -24.40
N ALA A 879 -60.59 -30.19 -25.58
CA ALA A 879 -61.80 -30.89 -25.98
C ALA A 879 -61.43 -32.19 -26.67
N PHE A 880 -62.30 -33.18 -26.55
CA PHE A 880 -62.14 -34.47 -27.20
C PHE A 880 -63.46 -34.96 -27.79
N VAL A 881 -63.34 -35.83 -28.78
CA VAL A 881 -64.44 -36.62 -29.33
C VAL A 881 -64.02 -38.08 -29.37
N ARG A 882 -64.96 -38.98 -29.12
CA ARG A 882 -64.78 -40.41 -29.28
C ARG A 882 -65.98 -41.03 -29.96
N HIS A 883 -65.71 -41.91 -30.92
CA HIS A 883 -66.71 -42.68 -31.64
C HIS A 883 -66.40 -44.18 -31.57
N ASN A 884 -67.37 -44.99 -31.18
CA ASN A 884 -67.27 -46.45 -31.09
C ASN A 884 -68.02 -47.11 -32.27
N VAL A 885 -67.36 -48.02 -32.99
CA VAL A 885 -67.93 -48.81 -34.11
C VAL A 885 -67.77 -50.30 -33.79
N GLY A 886 -68.79 -50.87 -33.15
CA GLY A 886 -68.69 -52.23 -32.61
C GLY A 886 -67.55 -52.33 -31.60
N PRO A 887 -66.62 -53.30 -31.73
CA PRO A 887 -65.45 -53.40 -30.85
C PRO A 887 -64.33 -52.38 -31.14
N ALA A 888 -64.41 -51.62 -32.24
CA ALA A 888 -63.41 -50.62 -32.59
C ALA A 888 -63.78 -49.24 -32.05
N TYR A 889 -62.79 -48.38 -31.81
CA TYR A 889 -63.02 -46.97 -31.51
C TYR A 889 -61.97 -46.07 -32.15
N VAL A 890 -62.36 -44.80 -32.35
CA VAL A 890 -61.45 -43.70 -32.69
C VAL A 890 -61.72 -42.54 -31.74
N THR A 891 -60.65 -41.94 -31.22
CA THR A 891 -60.72 -40.72 -30.41
C THR A 891 -59.73 -39.68 -30.90
N GLY A 892 -60.19 -38.42 -30.92
CA GLY A 892 -59.37 -37.26 -31.24
C GLY A 892 -59.52 -36.20 -30.16
N ALA A 893 -58.42 -35.53 -29.82
CA ALA A 893 -58.40 -34.46 -28.83
C ALA A 893 -57.46 -33.33 -29.21
N LEU A 894 -57.80 -32.12 -28.77
CA LEU A 894 -57.02 -30.90 -28.89
C LEU A 894 -56.95 -30.19 -27.55
N ALA A 895 -55.79 -29.67 -27.20
CA ALA A 895 -55.56 -28.92 -25.98
C ALA A 895 -54.68 -27.69 -26.22
N TYR A 896 -55.01 -26.64 -25.51
CA TYR A 896 -54.22 -25.43 -25.35
C TYR A 896 -53.72 -25.34 -23.90
N GLY A 897 -52.49 -24.89 -23.73
CA GLY A 897 -51.88 -24.61 -22.43
C GLY A 897 -51.25 -23.22 -22.42
N TRP A 898 -51.43 -22.52 -21.32
CA TRP A 898 -50.73 -21.28 -21.00
C TRP A 898 -49.97 -21.46 -19.69
N GLN A 899 -48.75 -20.94 -19.61
CA GLN A 899 -47.92 -21.00 -18.42
C GLN A 899 -47.23 -19.67 -18.15
N ASP A 900 -47.24 -19.21 -16.90
CA ASP A 900 -46.35 -18.14 -16.43
C ASP A 900 -45.15 -18.76 -15.73
N ILE A 901 -43.95 -18.56 -16.28
CA ILE A 901 -42.74 -19.28 -15.92
C ILE A 901 -41.77 -18.32 -15.24
N THR A 902 -41.25 -18.73 -14.09
CA THR A 902 -40.11 -18.09 -13.42
C THR A 902 -38.94 -19.06 -13.35
N THR A 903 -37.75 -18.65 -13.78
CA THR A 903 -36.51 -19.42 -13.64
C THR A 903 -35.49 -18.66 -12.81
N ASP A 904 -34.77 -19.35 -11.95
CA ASP A 904 -33.78 -18.79 -11.01
C ASP A 904 -32.47 -19.59 -11.07
N ARG A 905 -31.33 -18.89 -11.09
CA ARG A 905 -30.00 -19.51 -10.95
C ARG A 905 -29.02 -18.58 -10.22
N ASN A 906 -28.01 -19.18 -9.59
CA ASN A 906 -26.92 -18.45 -8.94
C ASN A 906 -25.62 -18.61 -9.72
N VAL A 907 -24.84 -17.53 -9.83
CA VAL A 907 -23.52 -17.50 -10.46
C VAL A 907 -22.50 -16.98 -9.46
N THR A 908 -21.42 -17.72 -9.26
CA THR A 908 -20.41 -17.45 -8.21
C THR A 908 -19.03 -17.06 -8.75
N ILE A 909 -18.96 -16.69 -10.03
CA ILE A 909 -17.69 -16.51 -10.77
C ILE A 909 -16.97 -15.22 -10.37
N ALA A 910 -17.72 -14.13 -10.18
CA ALA A 910 -17.20 -12.79 -9.89
C ALA A 910 -17.98 -12.13 -8.73
N GLY A 911 -18.16 -12.90 -7.65
CA GLY A 911 -19.14 -12.61 -6.60
C GLY A 911 -20.35 -13.54 -6.70
N THR A 912 -21.33 -13.39 -5.81
CA THR A 912 -22.56 -14.20 -5.81
C THR A 912 -23.70 -13.41 -6.43
N ASP A 913 -24.04 -13.77 -7.67
CA ASP A 913 -25.12 -13.15 -8.44
C ASP A 913 -26.35 -14.08 -8.46
N HIS A 914 -27.53 -13.52 -8.18
CA HIS A 914 -28.82 -14.21 -8.27
C HIS A 914 -29.58 -13.68 -9.48
N LEU A 915 -29.79 -14.53 -10.48
CA LEU A 915 -30.35 -14.19 -11.77
C LEU A 915 -31.70 -14.87 -11.96
N GLN A 916 -32.72 -14.09 -12.31
CA GLN A 916 -34.10 -14.56 -12.48
C GLN A 916 -34.65 -14.15 -13.85
N ALA A 917 -35.39 -15.01 -14.54
CA ALA A 917 -36.20 -14.63 -15.69
C ALA A 917 -37.67 -14.94 -15.43
N ARG A 918 -38.58 -14.07 -15.92
CA ARG A 918 -40.03 -14.28 -15.90
C ARG A 918 -40.61 -14.07 -17.28
N PHE A 919 -41.40 -15.02 -17.76
CA PHE A 919 -42.00 -14.98 -19.08
C PHE A 919 -43.19 -15.92 -19.16
N SER A 920 -44.13 -15.60 -20.05
CA SER A 920 -45.30 -16.45 -20.30
C SER A 920 -45.14 -17.21 -21.61
N ALA A 921 -45.47 -18.49 -21.61
CA ALA A 921 -45.34 -19.37 -22.76
C ALA A 921 -46.63 -20.11 -23.07
N ASN A 922 -46.79 -20.52 -24.34
CA ASN A 922 -47.99 -21.19 -24.82
C ASN A 922 -47.65 -22.58 -25.35
N ALA A 923 -48.58 -23.52 -25.18
CA ALA A 923 -48.44 -24.87 -25.69
C ALA A 923 -49.72 -25.34 -26.39
N TYR A 924 -49.56 -26.10 -27.47
CA TYR A 924 -50.65 -26.66 -28.24
C TYR A 924 -50.40 -28.16 -28.39
N SER A 925 -51.39 -28.98 -28.07
CA SER A 925 -51.27 -30.43 -28.18
C SER A 925 -52.46 -31.03 -28.91
N GLY A 926 -52.21 -32.05 -29.71
CA GLY A 926 -53.24 -32.81 -30.40
C GLY A 926 -52.94 -34.29 -30.36
N ARG A 927 -53.96 -35.11 -30.15
CA ARG A 927 -53.85 -36.58 -30.10
C ARG A 927 -54.93 -37.24 -30.93
N LEU A 928 -54.54 -38.26 -31.70
CA LEU A 928 -55.44 -39.16 -32.41
C LEU A 928 -55.11 -40.59 -32.00
N GLU A 929 -56.10 -41.35 -31.59
CA GLU A 929 -55.94 -42.74 -31.15
C GLU A 929 -57.04 -43.62 -31.73
N GLY A 930 -56.67 -44.83 -32.15
CA GLY A 930 -57.61 -45.87 -32.56
C GLY A 930 -57.27 -47.20 -31.91
N GLY A 931 -58.29 -47.98 -31.54
CA GLY A 931 -58.11 -49.29 -30.91
C GLY A 931 -59.23 -50.26 -31.26
N TYR A 932 -58.96 -51.55 -31.07
CA TYR A 932 -59.91 -52.63 -31.33
C TYR A 932 -59.94 -53.59 -30.14
N ARG A 933 -61.13 -53.81 -29.57
CA ARG A 933 -61.30 -54.61 -28.37
C ARG A 933 -61.66 -56.07 -28.68
N PHE A 934 -60.96 -56.99 -28.05
CA PHE A 934 -61.26 -58.42 -28.02
C PHE A 934 -61.59 -58.86 -26.60
N VAL A 935 -62.56 -59.77 -26.44
CA VAL A 935 -62.77 -60.49 -25.17
C VAL A 935 -62.02 -61.81 -25.29
N ALA A 936 -61.08 -62.08 -24.38
CA ALA A 936 -60.30 -63.32 -24.38
C ALA A 936 -60.99 -64.39 -23.51
N PRO A 937 -61.77 -65.33 -24.09
CA PRO A 937 -62.43 -66.39 -23.32
C PRO A 937 -61.45 -67.34 -22.61
N TRP A 938 -60.19 -67.39 -23.05
CA TRP A 938 -59.10 -68.22 -22.51
C TRP A 938 -58.40 -67.64 -21.27
N ILE A 939 -58.72 -66.41 -20.85
CA ILE A 939 -58.21 -65.77 -19.62
C ILE A 939 -59.37 -65.22 -18.79
N VAL A 940 -60.31 -66.08 -18.38
CA VAL A 940 -61.43 -65.75 -17.48
C VAL A 940 -62.21 -64.49 -17.94
N GLY A 941 -62.35 -64.26 -19.25
CA GLY A 941 -63.10 -63.11 -19.81
C GLY A 941 -62.48 -61.74 -19.52
N VAL A 942 -61.15 -61.62 -19.56
CA VAL A 942 -60.43 -60.33 -19.60
C VAL A 942 -60.56 -59.69 -20.98
N GLY A 943 -60.81 -58.39 -21.01
CA GLY A 943 -60.82 -57.60 -22.23
C GLY A 943 -59.42 -57.15 -22.62
N VAL A 944 -59.07 -57.24 -23.90
CA VAL A 944 -57.76 -56.86 -24.44
C VAL A 944 -57.96 -55.94 -25.63
N THR A 945 -57.35 -54.76 -25.59
CA THR A 945 -57.52 -53.71 -26.60
C THR A 945 -56.15 -53.23 -27.09
N PRO A 946 -55.61 -53.80 -28.18
CA PRO A 946 -54.51 -53.19 -28.91
C PRO A 946 -54.94 -51.83 -29.47
N TYR A 947 -54.03 -50.87 -29.43
CA TYR A 947 -54.27 -49.53 -29.95
C TYR A 947 -52.99 -48.91 -30.50
N ALA A 948 -53.18 -47.91 -31.37
CA ALA A 948 -52.15 -47.05 -31.88
C ALA A 948 -52.57 -45.59 -31.70
N ALA A 949 -51.64 -44.73 -31.32
CA ALA A 949 -51.87 -43.30 -31.20
C ALA A 949 -50.74 -42.47 -31.81
N ALA A 950 -51.10 -41.30 -32.32
CA ALA A 950 -50.19 -40.25 -32.71
C ALA A 950 -50.54 -38.99 -31.91
N GLN A 951 -49.52 -38.32 -31.41
CA GLN A 951 -49.65 -37.09 -30.64
C GLN A 951 -48.59 -36.09 -31.09
N PHE A 952 -48.91 -34.81 -31.05
CA PHE A 952 -47.92 -33.75 -31.14
C PHE A 952 -48.12 -32.77 -30.00
N THR A 953 -47.04 -32.15 -29.56
CA THR A 953 -47.08 -30.99 -28.68
C THR A 953 -46.11 -29.94 -29.20
N THR A 954 -46.61 -28.74 -29.47
CA THR A 954 -45.80 -27.57 -29.80
C THR A 954 -45.74 -26.65 -28.60
N PHE A 955 -44.54 -26.19 -28.27
CA PHE A 955 -44.27 -25.24 -27.20
C PHE A 955 -43.64 -23.97 -27.79
N ASP A 956 -44.34 -22.85 -27.63
CA ASP A 956 -43.94 -21.54 -28.15
C ASP A 956 -43.34 -20.71 -27.01
N LEU A 957 -42.01 -20.59 -26.99
CA LEU A 957 -41.30 -19.73 -26.05
C LEU A 957 -41.08 -18.34 -26.65
N PRO A 958 -41.44 -17.25 -25.94
CA PRO A 958 -41.05 -15.91 -26.34
C PRO A 958 -39.55 -15.69 -26.17
N ALA A 959 -39.03 -14.58 -26.70
CA ALA A 959 -37.72 -14.08 -26.29
C ALA A 959 -37.82 -13.53 -24.87
N TYR A 960 -36.83 -13.82 -24.03
CA TYR A 960 -36.80 -13.34 -22.65
C TYR A 960 -35.35 -13.11 -22.19
N THR A 961 -35.21 -12.38 -21.09
CA THR A 961 -33.90 -12.03 -20.51
C THR A 961 -33.90 -12.28 -19.02
N GLU A 962 -32.74 -12.67 -18.48
CA GLU A 962 -32.51 -12.71 -17.05
C GLU A 962 -32.34 -11.29 -16.49
N GLN A 963 -32.82 -11.09 -15.27
CA GLN A 963 -32.67 -9.89 -14.48
C GLN A 963 -31.92 -10.22 -13.19
N VAL A 964 -31.07 -9.31 -12.75
CA VAL A 964 -30.38 -9.42 -11.47
C VAL A 964 -31.33 -9.09 -10.32
N ILE A 965 -31.46 -10.02 -9.37
CA ILE A 965 -32.21 -9.80 -8.12
C ILE A 965 -31.28 -9.30 -7.03
N THR A 966 -30.09 -9.90 -6.92
CA THR A 966 -29.00 -9.48 -6.03
C THR A 966 -27.65 -9.77 -6.69
N GLY A 967 -26.64 -8.92 -6.48
CA GLY A 967 -25.33 -9.02 -7.14
C GLY A 967 -25.26 -8.16 -8.39
N ASN A 968 -24.53 -8.62 -9.41
CA ASN A 968 -24.29 -7.92 -10.67
C ASN A 968 -24.93 -8.64 -11.88
N ASN A 969 -25.19 -7.89 -12.95
CA ASN A 969 -25.74 -8.42 -14.20
C ASN A 969 -24.67 -9.01 -15.15
N THR A 970 -23.44 -9.28 -14.67
CA THR A 970 -22.28 -9.60 -15.53
C THR A 970 -22.49 -10.84 -16.38
N PHE A 971 -23.04 -11.91 -15.78
CA PHE A 971 -23.27 -13.19 -16.46
C PHE A 971 -24.74 -13.45 -16.80
N ALA A 972 -25.57 -12.40 -16.82
CA ALA A 972 -26.97 -12.50 -17.20
C ALA A 972 -27.11 -12.77 -18.70
N LEU A 973 -28.07 -13.63 -19.04
CA LEU A 973 -28.28 -14.14 -20.39
C LEU A 973 -29.59 -13.61 -20.97
N GLY A 974 -29.58 -13.38 -22.28
CA GLY A 974 -30.77 -13.23 -23.11
C GLY A 974 -30.99 -14.48 -23.94
N TYR A 975 -32.25 -14.90 -24.07
CA TYR A 975 -32.67 -16.07 -24.83
C TYR A 975 -33.60 -15.63 -25.96
N ALA A 976 -33.34 -16.13 -27.17
CA ALA A 976 -34.17 -15.86 -28.33
C ALA A 976 -35.48 -16.65 -28.28
N SER A 977 -36.54 -16.13 -28.91
CA SER A 977 -37.80 -16.85 -29.08
C SER A 977 -37.60 -18.16 -29.83
N LYS A 978 -38.28 -19.22 -29.40
CA LYS A 978 -38.14 -20.55 -30.00
C LYS A 978 -39.45 -21.32 -29.94
N ASN A 979 -39.84 -21.92 -31.06
CA ASN A 979 -40.94 -22.89 -31.10
C ASN A 979 -40.34 -24.29 -31.18
N VAL A 980 -40.84 -25.20 -30.33
CA VAL A 980 -40.37 -26.58 -30.27
C VAL A 980 -41.56 -27.51 -30.40
N THR A 981 -41.59 -28.30 -31.45
CA THR A 981 -42.61 -29.35 -31.63
C THR A 981 -41.99 -30.70 -31.39
N ASP A 982 -42.60 -31.47 -30.50
CA ASP A 982 -42.32 -32.88 -30.31
C ASP A 982 -43.51 -33.70 -30.82
N THR A 983 -43.23 -34.67 -31.66
CA THR A 983 -44.23 -35.61 -32.19
C THR A 983 -43.96 -36.97 -31.61
N ARG A 984 -45.00 -37.65 -31.15
CA ARG A 984 -44.95 -38.93 -30.47
C ARG A 984 -45.85 -39.94 -31.15
N SER A 985 -45.33 -41.13 -31.37
CA SER A 985 -46.14 -42.30 -31.75
C SER A 985 -46.20 -43.29 -30.60
N GLU A 986 -47.32 -43.97 -30.44
CA GLU A 986 -47.54 -44.92 -29.35
C GLU A 986 -48.23 -46.17 -29.88
N LEU A 987 -47.67 -47.33 -29.55
CA LEU A 987 -48.26 -48.64 -29.83
C LEU A 987 -48.40 -49.40 -28.52
N GLY A 988 -49.61 -49.84 -28.19
CA GLY A 988 -49.82 -50.46 -26.90
C GLY A 988 -50.99 -51.41 -26.82
N LEU A 989 -51.07 -52.04 -25.66
CA LEU A 989 -52.10 -52.98 -25.26
C LEU A 989 -52.76 -52.46 -23.98
N ARG A 990 -54.09 -52.39 -23.97
CA ARG A 990 -54.88 -52.15 -22.75
C ARG A 990 -55.59 -53.44 -22.34
N THR A 991 -55.74 -53.63 -21.04
CA THR A 991 -56.50 -54.74 -20.46
C THR A 991 -57.51 -54.21 -19.45
N ASP A 992 -58.67 -54.84 -19.37
CA ASP A 992 -59.65 -54.52 -18.33
C ASP A 992 -60.50 -55.73 -17.91
N LYS A 993 -60.91 -55.72 -16.65
CA LYS A 993 -61.78 -56.72 -16.06
C LYS A 993 -62.71 -56.08 -15.02
N SER A 994 -64.01 -56.26 -15.21
CA SER A 994 -65.04 -55.80 -14.27
C SER A 994 -65.52 -56.93 -13.36
N PHE A 995 -65.76 -56.59 -12.10
CA PHE A 995 -66.26 -57.45 -11.03
C PHE A 995 -67.53 -56.84 -10.46
N ALA A 996 -68.59 -57.63 -10.37
CA ALA A 996 -69.78 -57.23 -9.62
C ALA A 996 -69.44 -57.20 -8.13
N VAL A 997 -69.79 -56.11 -7.46
CA VAL A 997 -69.53 -55.87 -6.03
C VAL A 997 -70.77 -55.24 -5.41
N THR A 998 -70.91 -55.24 -4.08
CA THR A 998 -72.06 -54.61 -3.42
C THR A 998 -72.23 -53.16 -3.90
N ASP A 999 -73.46 -52.82 -4.29
CA ASP A 999 -73.87 -51.50 -4.78
C ASP A 999 -73.14 -50.97 -6.03
N GLY A 1000 -72.52 -51.83 -6.86
CA GLY A 1000 -71.98 -51.39 -8.15
C GLY A 1000 -71.05 -52.36 -8.88
N ILE A 1001 -70.13 -51.81 -9.67
CA ILE A 1001 -69.11 -52.54 -10.43
C ILE A 1001 -67.72 -52.00 -10.08
N ALA A 1002 -66.77 -52.89 -9.84
CA ALA A 1002 -65.35 -52.55 -9.70
C ALA A 1002 -64.59 -53.02 -10.94
N THR A 1003 -63.84 -52.14 -11.60
CA THR A 1003 -63.08 -52.46 -12.82
C THR A 1003 -61.59 -52.26 -12.57
N LEU A 1004 -60.80 -53.31 -12.83
CA LEU A 1004 -59.34 -53.25 -12.85
C LEU A 1004 -58.87 -53.06 -14.29
N ARG A 1005 -57.92 -52.16 -14.51
CA ARG A 1005 -57.40 -51.86 -15.83
C ARG A 1005 -55.88 -51.75 -15.84
N GLY A 1006 -55.29 -52.11 -16.98
CA GLY A 1006 -53.84 -52.07 -17.21
C GLY A 1006 -53.50 -51.55 -18.60
N ARG A 1007 -52.31 -50.97 -18.74
CA ARG A 1007 -51.73 -50.56 -20.03
C ARG A 1007 -50.25 -50.92 -20.08
N LEU A 1008 -49.81 -51.43 -21.22
CA LEU A 1008 -48.40 -51.53 -21.60
C LEU A 1008 -48.25 -50.95 -23.00
N ALA A 1009 -47.34 -50.01 -23.20
CA ALA A 1009 -47.11 -49.41 -24.52
C ALA A 1009 -45.65 -49.04 -24.75
N TRP A 1010 -45.26 -49.01 -26.00
CA TRP A 1010 -44.03 -48.38 -26.47
C TRP A 1010 -44.39 -47.02 -27.05
N ALA A 1011 -43.62 -46.00 -26.69
CA ALA A 1011 -43.67 -44.68 -27.31
C ALA A 1011 -42.34 -44.33 -27.95
N HIS A 1012 -42.44 -43.66 -29.10
CA HIS A 1012 -41.33 -43.10 -29.84
C HIS A 1012 -41.53 -41.58 -30.03
N ASP A 1013 -40.65 -40.79 -29.42
CA ASP A 1013 -40.56 -39.33 -29.54
C ASP A 1013 -39.53 -38.96 -30.62
N PHE A 1014 -39.94 -38.17 -31.59
CA PHE A 1014 -39.11 -37.83 -32.76
C PHE A 1014 -38.20 -36.61 -32.54
N ASN A 1015 -38.44 -35.80 -31.50
CA ASN A 1015 -37.61 -34.64 -31.17
C ASN A 1015 -37.27 -34.59 -29.67
N PRO A 1016 -36.44 -35.53 -29.17
CA PRO A 1016 -36.12 -35.62 -27.75
C PRO A 1016 -35.05 -34.62 -27.28
N ASP A 1017 -34.37 -33.94 -28.20
CA ASP A 1017 -33.26 -33.03 -27.90
C ASP A 1017 -33.74 -31.74 -27.22
N ARG A 1018 -32.91 -31.21 -26.32
CA ARG A 1018 -33.17 -29.97 -25.58
C ARG A 1018 -31.98 -29.04 -25.73
N ALA A 1019 -32.15 -27.98 -26.50
CA ALA A 1019 -31.14 -26.94 -26.66
C ALA A 1019 -31.77 -25.56 -26.75
N ILE A 1020 -31.06 -24.53 -26.31
CA ILE A 1020 -31.49 -23.13 -26.42
C ILE A 1020 -30.30 -22.23 -26.76
N GLY A 1021 -30.54 -21.19 -27.55
CA GLY A 1021 -29.55 -20.15 -27.83
C GLY A 1021 -29.54 -19.10 -26.71
N ALA A 1022 -28.36 -18.81 -26.18
CA ALA A 1022 -28.13 -17.82 -25.13
C ALA A 1022 -27.12 -16.77 -25.61
N THR A 1023 -27.18 -15.56 -25.07
CA THR A 1023 -26.21 -14.48 -25.31
C THR A 1023 -25.97 -13.71 -24.03
N PHE A 1024 -24.71 -13.41 -23.67
CA PHE A 1024 -24.44 -12.56 -22.51
C PHE A 1024 -24.90 -11.13 -22.77
N GLN A 1025 -25.73 -10.59 -21.88
CA GLN A 1025 -26.26 -9.23 -22.00
C GLN A 1025 -25.16 -8.18 -21.86
N ALA A 1026 -24.20 -8.41 -20.96
CA ALA A 1026 -23.10 -7.50 -20.70
C ALA A 1026 -21.98 -7.55 -21.76
N LEU A 1027 -22.00 -8.55 -22.66
CA LEU A 1027 -21.04 -8.69 -23.75
C LEU A 1027 -21.78 -9.03 -25.06
N PRO A 1028 -22.44 -8.06 -25.71
CA PRO A 1028 -23.11 -8.29 -26.99
C PRO A 1028 -22.16 -8.93 -28.03
N GLY A 1029 -22.67 -9.87 -28.84
CA GLY A 1029 -21.86 -10.66 -29.78
C GLY A 1029 -21.33 -11.98 -29.21
N SER A 1030 -21.47 -12.21 -27.90
CA SER A 1030 -21.11 -13.48 -27.25
C SER A 1030 -22.28 -14.47 -27.16
N SER A 1031 -22.77 -14.90 -28.32
CA SER A 1031 -23.86 -15.88 -28.44
C SER A 1031 -23.34 -17.33 -28.47
N PHE A 1032 -24.07 -18.25 -27.85
CA PHE A 1032 -23.73 -19.67 -27.80
C PHE A 1032 -24.96 -20.55 -27.62
N VAL A 1033 -24.81 -21.85 -27.88
CA VAL A 1033 -25.87 -22.85 -27.70
C VAL A 1033 -25.64 -23.64 -26.42
N VAL A 1034 -26.71 -23.85 -25.66
CA VAL A 1034 -26.71 -24.57 -24.40
C VAL A 1034 -27.56 -25.82 -24.55
N ASN A 1035 -26.98 -26.98 -24.29
CA ASN A 1035 -27.64 -28.28 -24.36
C ASN A 1035 -28.10 -28.71 -22.95
N GLY A 1036 -29.35 -29.17 -22.84
CA GLY A 1036 -29.93 -29.72 -21.62
C GLY A 1036 -29.99 -31.25 -21.63
N ALA A 1037 -30.58 -31.83 -20.58
CA ALA A 1037 -30.84 -33.28 -20.55
C ALA A 1037 -31.89 -33.66 -21.61
N ALA A 1038 -31.48 -34.44 -22.60
CA ALA A 1038 -32.36 -34.97 -23.63
C ALA A 1038 -32.99 -36.28 -23.15
N GLN A 1039 -34.25 -36.51 -23.54
CA GLN A 1039 -34.90 -37.80 -23.30
C GLN A 1039 -34.36 -38.87 -24.26
N ALA A 1040 -34.63 -40.14 -23.97
CA ALA A 1040 -34.50 -41.16 -25.01
C ALA A 1040 -35.62 -40.98 -26.04
N ALA A 1041 -35.35 -41.30 -27.30
CA ALA A 1041 -36.40 -41.38 -28.32
C ALA A 1041 -37.42 -42.47 -27.99
N ASP A 1042 -37.01 -43.56 -27.35
CA ASP A 1042 -37.86 -44.71 -27.02
C ASP A 1042 -38.13 -44.82 -25.53
N ALA A 1043 -39.41 -44.99 -25.16
CA ALA A 1043 -39.84 -45.20 -23.79
C ALA A 1043 -40.91 -46.30 -23.66
N ALA A 1044 -40.88 -47.02 -22.54
CA ALA A 1044 -41.89 -47.98 -22.14
C ALA A 1044 -42.89 -47.31 -21.18
N LEU A 1045 -44.18 -47.49 -21.45
CA LEU A 1045 -45.28 -46.90 -20.69
C LEU A 1045 -46.08 -47.98 -20.00
N VAL A 1046 -46.33 -47.79 -18.70
CA VAL A 1046 -47.08 -48.72 -17.87
C VAL A 1046 -48.18 -47.98 -17.13
N THR A 1047 -49.39 -48.53 -17.11
CA THR A 1047 -50.51 -47.98 -16.34
C THR A 1047 -51.20 -49.07 -15.56
N ALA A 1048 -51.58 -48.75 -14.31
CA ALA A 1048 -52.46 -49.57 -13.49
C ALA A 1048 -53.59 -48.69 -12.93
N SER A 1049 -54.83 -49.13 -13.06
CA SER A 1049 -56.00 -48.35 -12.63
C SER A 1049 -57.04 -49.23 -11.95
N VAL A 1050 -57.70 -48.66 -10.95
CA VAL A 1050 -58.86 -49.23 -10.27
C VAL A 1050 -60.00 -48.23 -10.30
N GLU A 1051 -61.19 -48.70 -10.66
CA GLU A 1051 -62.40 -47.89 -10.79
C GLU A 1051 -63.56 -48.57 -10.05
N LYS A 1052 -64.38 -47.78 -9.35
CA LYS A 1052 -65.64 -48.20 -8.72
C LYS A 1052 -66.77 -47.32 -9.25
N THR A 1053 -67.78 -47.95 -9.84
CA THR A 1053 -69.00 -47.29 -10.32
C THR A 1053 -70.17 -47.76 -9.47
N TRP A 1054 -70.95 -46.81 -8.94
CA TRP A 1054 -72.13 -47.08 -8.11
C TRP A 1054 -73.41 -46.96 -8.95
N TRP A 1055 -74.47 -47.66 -8.54
CA TRP A 1055 -75.75 -47.64 -9.26
C TRP A 1055 -76.46 -46.28 -9.28
N ASN A 1056 -76.04 -45.35 -8.41
CA ASN A 1056 -76.62 -44.00 -8.27
C ASN A 1056 -75.98 -42.95 -9.21
N GLY A 1057 -75.18 -43.38 -10.20
CA GLY A 1057 -74.54 -42.49 -11.19
C GLY A 1057 -73.17 -41.95 -10.78
N TRP A 1058 -72.71 -42.22 -9.54
CA TRP A 1058 -71.36 -41.85 -9.10
C TRP A 1058 -70.32 -42.87 -9.54
N SER A 1059 -69.09 -42.40 -9.74
CA SER A 1059 -67.90 -43.25 -9.93
C SER A 1059 -66.63 -42.57 -9.41
N ALA A 1060 -65.68 -43.40 -8.99
CA ALA A 1060 -64.37 -42.95 -8.55
C ALA A 1060 -63.28 -43.89 -9.10
N SER A 1061 -62.17 -43.32 -9.55
CA SER A 1061 -61.02 -44.10 -10.01
C SER A 1061 -59.69 -43.55 -9.50
N GLY A 1062 -58.73 -44.45 -9.32
CA GLY A 1062 -57.34 -44.15 -9.02
C GLY A 1062 -56.43 -44.81 -10.04
N THR A 1063 -55.52 -44.04 -10.63
CA THR A 1063 -54.62 -44.49 -11.69
C THR A 1063 -53.19 -44.13 -11.37
N PHE A 1064 -52.28 -45.08 -11.59
CA PHE A 1064 -50.83 -44.89 -11.56
C PHE A 1064 -50.27 -45.10 -12.98
N GLU A 1065 -49.40 -44.20 -13.40
CA GLU A 1065 -48.75 -44.20 -14.70
C GLU A 1065 -47.22 -44.10 -14.52
N GLY A 1066 -46.48 -44.86 -15.32
CA GLY A 1066 -45.03 -44.83 -15.36
C GLY A 1066 -44.51 -44.76 -16.80
N GLU A 1067 -43.45 -44.00 -17.00
CA GLU A 1067 -42.74 -43.89 -18.28
C GLU A 1067 -41.23 -44.06 -18.03
N PHE A 1068 -40.63 -45.03 -18.70
CA PHE A 1068 -39.27 -45.51 -18.43
C PHE A 1068 -38.45 -45.65 -19.70
N SER A 1069 -37.22 -45.14 -19.67
CA SER A 1069 -36.19 -45.37 -20.69
C SER A 1069 -34.83 -45.62 -20.04
N ASN A 1070 -33.76 -45.68 -20.83
CA ASN A 1070 -32.39 -45.77 -20.32
C ASN A 1070 -31.92 -44.51 -19.57
N VAL A 1071 -32.57 -43.36 -19.79
CA VAL A 1071 -32.19 -42.07 -19.17
C VAL A 1071 -33.35 -41.36 -18.45
N THR A 1072 -34.61 -41.77 -18.68
CA THR A 1072 -35.81 -41.14 -18.13
C THR A 1072 -36.54 -42.07 -17.17
N ARG A 1073 -36.93 -41.54 -16.01
CA ARG A 1073 -37.79 -42.21 -15.02
C ARG A 1073 -38.92 -41.27 -14.62
N SER A 1074 -40.15 -41.60 -14.99
CA SER A 1074 -41.34 -40.80 -14.71
C SER A 1074 -42.38 -41.61 -13.94
N TYR A 1075 -42.96 -40.98 -12.92
CA TYR A 1075 -43.99 -41.54 -12.06
C TYR A 1075 -45.13 -40.53 -11.93
N ALA A 1076 -46.34 -40.95 -12.27
CA ALA A 1076 -47.52 -40.10 -12.27
C ALA A 1076 -48.71 -40.82 -11.63
N GLY A 1077 -49.62 -40.04 -11.06
CA GLY A 1077 -50.86 -40.52 -10.50
C GLY A 1077 -52.00 -39.54 -10.75
N LYS A 1078 -53.20 -40.07 -10.94
CA LYS A 1078 -54.44 -39.29 -11.05
C LYS A 1078 -55.59 -39.98 -10.35
N GLY A 1079 -56.45 -39.19 -9.70
CA GLY A 1079 -57.68 -39.65 -9.06
C GLY A 1079 -58.87 -38.90 -9.65
N VAL A 1080 -59.89 -39.61 -10.11
CA VAL A 1080 -61.06 -39.04 -10.80
C VAL A 1080 -62.32 -39.35 -10.01
N VAL A 1081 -63.21 -38.37 -9.88
CA VAL A 1081 -64.58 -38.56 -9.40
C VAL A 1081 -65.54 -38.03 -10.46
N LYS A 1082 -66.58 -38.81 -10.78
CA LYS A 1082 -67.53 -38.50 -11.85
C LYS A 1082 -68.97 -38.77 -11.41
N TYR A 1083 -69.88 -37.90 -11.85
CA TYR A 1083 -71.31 -38.06 -11.71
C TYR A 1083 -71.98 -38.02 -13.09
N GLN A 1084 -72.76 -39.05 -13.40
CA GLN A 1084 -73.52 -39.18 -14.64
C GLN A 1084 -75.02 -39.13 -14.32
N TRP A 1085 -75.75 -38.28 -15.05
CA TRP A 1085 -77.21 -38.16 -14.91
C TRP A 1085 -77.90 -38.09 -16.26
#